data_AF-A0A9D8ACE4-F1
#
_entry.id   AF-A0A9D8ACE4-F1
#
_cell.length_a   1.000
_cell.length_b   1.000
_cell.length_c   1.000
_cell.angle_alpha   90.00
_cell.angle_beta   90.00
_cell.angle_gamma   90.00
#
_symmetry.space_group_name_H-M   'P 1'
#
loop_
_entity.id
_entity.type
_entity.pdbx_description
1 polymer ?
#
loop_
_entity_poly.entity_id
_entity_poly.type
_entity_poly.pdbx_seq_one_letter_code
_entity_poly.pdbx_strand_id
1 'polypeptide(L)'
;MAIMIKFTFYFLSIILFSSFNVSLTQSSKPFFESAQHGNLNEDQLQILDKLEKDKTVNDLRLVRYKNDRSLTNKESLLLNLYNDIQFKAIKTEFKTYSSTSWAWIGGPLNSNDKNNYVRLFSSDNKISGFIRVKEKFIRITPLGNHIYAIYKKSPSNNLSSHPKEYPSGALFTRSKKIISNPEKNNDNSSGPRTSTPIIFDVLVIYTSEAESSVSDPVVSLINQSEQDANDIYKNSLINQFIKLNVVHKQADANYIEDPSMGVNLERFSNTTDSYFPYIHDLRDQYGADIVILITAGGGADCGLATTIKAYSSEAFAVVKASCMDEEKRFTFTHEIGHLFGGTHDTVDEEDIIAYDYGYGYWVYAGGRPYKTVMAVKATGNDSEGNPRGRERFLSNPFASLAVGISAGTFDKNDVARVHEERISEVAAFKTALPPAFDVTISGPSSFNCNTQSWVANVSNGGSPFSFQWYHRWECDENLRIPCDDSWNPVGNNSPILNFYLCTGNSFLRVDVTDINGNTVTDQHYIQGWEEYPKINSDFDESKIQVPNEFFLLQNYPNPFNPNTTIKFGVPRLANKSINGNLQLTIYSINGALVKTLVNQNYSPGTYSINWDGTNQLGSRASAGIYVYQITYSQGNRLGYKEVKKLILLK
;
A
#
# COMPACT_ATOMS: atom_id res chain seq x y z
N MET A 1 -64.96 -20.83 -35.62
CA MET A 1 -65.21 -20.78 -34.16
C MET A 1 -63.87 -20.45 -33.50
N ALA A 2 -63.74 -19.24 -32.95
CA ALA A 2 -62.69 -18.66 -32.08
C ALA A 2 -61.20 -18.77 -32.49
N ILE A 3 -60.53 -17.65 -32.85
CA ILE A 3 -59.55 -16.86 -32.05
C ILE A 3 -58.20 -17.60 -31.88
N MET A 4 -57.02 -17.16 -32.35
CA MET A 4 -56.38 -15.85 -32.17
C MET A 4 -55.27 -15.65 -33.23
N ILE A 5 -55.14 -14.42 -33.73
CA ILE A 5 -54.28 -14.00 -34.85
C ILE A 5 -52.96 -13.43 -34.31
N LYS A 6 -51.82 -13.85 -34.89
CA LYS A 6 -50.52 -13.16 -34.76
C LYS A 6 -50.50 -11.94 -35.68
N PHE A 7 -50.20 -10.76 -35.14
CA PHE A 7 -49.94 -9.55 -35.92
C PHE A 7 -48.50 -9.05 -35.73
N THR A 8 -47.85 -8.83 -36.86
CA THR A 8 -46.61 -8.12 -37.14
C THR A 8 -46.69 -6.65 -36.70
N PHE A 9 -45.58 -5.99 -36.34
CA PHE A 9 -45.22 -4.66 -36.87
C PHE A 9 -43.76 -4.29 -36.54
N TYR A 10 -43.01 -3.99 -37.61
CA TYR A 10 -41.75 -3.23 -37.62
C TYR A 10 -42.05 -1.76 -37.28
N PHE A 11 -41.24 -1.13 -36.43
CA PHE A 11 -40.98 0.31 -36.52
C PHE A 11 -39.55 0.65 -36.09
N LEU A 12 -38.98 1.53 -36.91
CA LEU A 12 -37.62 2.05 -36.94
C LEU A 12 -37.43 3.13 -35.86
N SER A 13 -36.30 3.13 -35.16
CA SER A 13 -35.77 4.36 -34.56
C SER A 13 -34.24 4.31 -34.53
N ILE A 14 -33.66 5.02 -35.49
CA ILE A 14 -32.26 5.40 -35.60
C ILE A 14 -31.95 6.40 -34.48
N ILE A 15 -31.03 6.06 -33.57
CA ILE A 15 -30.30 7.05 -32.76
C ILE A 15 -28.82 6.68 -32.76
N LEU A 16 -28.06 7.53 -33.47
CA LEU A 16 -26.67 7.93 -33.27
C LEU A 16 -25.87 7.12 -32.24
N PHE A 17 -25.16 6.08 -32.68
CA PHE A 17 -23.88 5.74 -32.08
C PHE A 17 -22.84 6.69 -32.67
N SER A 18 -22.67 7.85 -32.02
CA SER A 18 -21.43 8.59 -32.14
C SER A 18 -20.31 7.66 -31.72
N SER A 19 -19.53 7.22 -32.70
CA SER A 19 -18.26 6.55 -32.53
C SER A 19 -17.37 7.40 -31.61
N PHE A 20 -17.38 7.11 -30.32
CA PHE A 20 -16.22 7.35 -29.48
C PHE A 20 -15.14 6.38 -29.95
N ASN A 21 -14.48 6.76 -31.04
CA ASN A 21 -13.14 6.31 -31.34
C ASN A 21 -12.26 6.82 -30.20
N VAL A 22 -12.20 6.07 -29.10
CA VAL A 22 -11.00 6.10 -28.26
C VAL A 22 -9.91 5.58 -29.18
N SER A 23 -9.17 6.51 -29.77
CA SER A 23 -7.94 6.23 -30.51
C SER A 23 -6.97 5.57 -29.53
N LEU A 24 -7.06 4.24 -29.40
CA LEU A 24 -6.06 3.38 -28.78
C LEU A 24 -4.84 3.34 -29.71
N THR A 25 -4.14 4.47 -29.85
CA THR A 25 -2.76 4.47 -30.34
C THR A 25 -1.87 3.93 -29.23
N GLN A 26 -1.95 2.63 -28.99
CA GLN A 26 -1.17 1.92 -27.97
C GLN A 26 0.00 1.20 -28.66
N SER A 27 1.15 1.88 -28.71
CA SER A 27 2.52 1.35 -28.89
C SER A 27 2.65 -0.01 -29.61
N SER A 28 2.86 0.00 -30.93
CA SER A 28 3.20 -1.18 -31.75
C SER A 28 4.66 -1.65 -31.64
N LYS A 29 5.49 -1.02 -30.80
CA LYS A 29 6.93 -1.32 -30.69
C LYS A 29 7.23 -2.22 -29.48
N PRO A 30 8.09 -3.25 -29.60
CA PRO A 30 8.41 -4.18 -28.52
C PRO A 30 9.01 -3.46 -27.30
N PHE A 31 8.80 -4.06 -26.13
CA PHE A 31 9.25 -3.53 -24.84
C PHE A 31 10.77 -3.66 -24.64
N PHE A 32 11.36 -4.72 -25.18
CA PHE A 32 12.79 -4.97 -25.23
C PHE A 32 13.29 -4.99 -26.67
N GLU A 33 14.55 -4.61 -26.88
CA GLU A 33 15.24 -4.80 -28.15
C GLU A 33 16.40 -5.78 -27.99
N SER A 34 16.72 -6.52 -29.06
CA SER A 34 17.86 -7.44 -29.05
C SER A 34 19.15 -6.68 -28.73
N ALA A 35 19.87 -7.13 -27.70
CA ALA A 35 21.22 -6.65 -27.44
C ALA A 35 22.21 -7.52 -28.22
N GLN A 36 23.19 -6.90 -28.89
CA GLN A 36 24.38 -7.66 -29.29
C GLN A 36 25.27 -7.90 -28.08
N HIS A 37 26.06 -8.98 -28.11
CA HIS A 37 27.03 -9.43 -27.10
C HIS A 37 28.21 -8.45 -26.88
N GLY A 38 28.03 -7.14 -27.08
CA GLY A 38 29.08 -6.14 -26.85
C GLY A 38 29.69 -6.27 -25.45
N ASN A 39 30.90 -5.74 -25.24
CA ASN A 39 31.72 -5.95 -24.04
C ASN A 39 30.92 -5.77 -22.73
N LEU A 40 30.49 -6.89 -22.15
CA LEU A 40 29.96 -6.96 -20.80
C LEU A 40 31.12 -6.72 -19.81
N ASN A 41 30.84 -6.05 -18.70
CA ASN A 41 31.82 -5.90 -17.62
C ASN A 41 31.90 -7.19 -16.76
N GLU A 42 32.85 -7.23 -15.83
CA GLU A 42 33.08 -8.41 -14.98
C GLU A 42 31.85 -8.80 -14.15
N ASP A 43 31.16 -7.83 -13.54
CA ASP A 43 29.94 -8.08 -12.75
C ASP A 43 28.82 -8.70 -13.61
N GLN A 44 28.62 -8.18 -14.82
CA GLN A 44 27.65 -8.69 -15.78
C GLN A 44 27.98 -10.12 -16.22
N LEU A 45 29.28 -10.41 -16.42
CA LEU A 45 29.75 -11.74 -16.78
C LEU A 45 29.58 -12.74 -15.64
N GLN A 46 29.76 -12.34 -14.38
CA GLN A 46 29.52 -13.21 -13.23
C GLN A 46 28.05 -13.63 -13.11
N ILE A 47 27.12 -12.70 -13.27
CA ILE A 47 25.68 -13.01 -13.25
C ILE A 47 25.31 -13.91 -14.44
N LEU A 48 25.85 -13.63 -15.62
CA LEU A 48 25.59 -14.42 -16.82
C LEU A 48 26.14 -15.85 -16.69
N ASP A 49 27.38 -16.02 -16.23
CA ASP A 49 28.01 -17.32 -15.99
C ASP A 49 27.19 -18.16 -14.98
N LYS A 50 26.67 -17.52 -13.95
CA LYS A 50 25.77 -18.17 -12.97
C LYS A 50 24.46 -18.64 -13.61
N LEU A 51 23.85 -17.83 -14.46
CA LEU A 51 22.64 -18.19 -15.21
C LEU A 51 22.90 -19.34 -16.20
N GLU A 52 24.03 -19.32 -16.90
CA GLU A 52 24.41 -20.35 -17.87
C GLU A 52 24.73 -21.69 -17.20
N LYS A 53 25.22 -21.68 -15.95
CA LYS A 53 25.47 -22.88 -15.13
C LYS A 53 24.21 -23.45 -14.47
N ASP A 54 23.15 -22.66 -14.31
CA ASP A 54 21.90 -23.10 -13.73
C ASP A 54 21.15 -24.03 -14.72
N LYS A 55 21.09 -25.33 -14.40
CA LYS A 55 20.44 -26.36 -15.23
C LYS A 55 18.93 -26.14 -15.43
N THR A 56 18.31 -25.25 -14.65
CA THR A 56 16.90 -24.90 -14.82
C THR A 56 16.68 -23.79 -15.87
N VAL A 57 17.74 -23.08 -16.26
CA VAL A 57 17.70 -21.99 -17.24
C VAL A 57 17.74 -22.55 -18.66
N ASN A 58 16.80 -22.10 -19.49
CA ASN A 58 16.63 -22.52 -20.88
C ASN A 58 16.36 -21.30 -21.76
N ASP A 59 16.74 -21.36 -23.04
CA ASP A 59 16.49 -20.29 -24.02
C ASP A 59 16.93 -18.88 -23.54
N LEU A 60 18.10 -18.79 -22.91
CA LEU A 60 18.67 -17.53 -22.43
C LEU A 60 19.05 -16.61 -23.58
N ARG A 61 18.76 -15.32 -23.42
CA ARG A 61 19.13 -14.26 -24.36
C ARG A 61 19.28 -12.92 -23.68
N LEU A 62 20.09 -12.06 -24.29
CA LEU A 62 20.32 -10.72 -23.81
C LEU A 62 19.47 -9.70 -24.56
N VAL A 63 18.90 -8.78 -23.81
CA VAL A 63 18.13 -7.66 -24.36
C VAL A 63 18.51 -6.35 -23.69
N ARG A 64 18.20 -5.24 -24.35
CA ARG A 64 18.36 -3.90 -23.80
C ARG A 64 17.00 -3.25 -23.58
N TYR A 65 16.86 -2.59 -22.44
CA TYR A 65 15.71 -1.72 -22.16
C TYR A 65 15.87 -0.37 -22.85
N LYS A 66 14.81 0.11 -23.50
CA LYS A 66 14.76 1.48 -24.03
C LYS A 66 14.21 2.41 -22.94
N ASN A 67 15.05 3.35 -22.51
CA ASN A 67 14.78 4.34 -21.46
C ASN A 67 13.58 5.29 -21.74
N ASP A 68 12.89 5.18 -22.88
CA ASP A 68 11.86 6.15 -23.33
C ASP A 68 10.42 5.84 -22.88
N ARG A 69 10.16 4.78 -22.10
CA ARG A 69 8.79 4.38 -21.75
C ARG A 69 8.57 4.23 -20.26
N SER A 70 8.04 5.26 -19.61
CA SER A 70 7.51 5.13 -18.25
C SER A 70 6.47 3.99 -18.23
N LEU A 71 6.82 2.89 -17.57
CA LEU A 71 5.93 1.75 -17.34
C LEU A 71 4.78 2.13 -16.39
N THR A 72 5.01 3.14 -15.55
CA THR A 72 4.04 3.68 -14.58
C THR A 72 2.71 4.06 -15.24
N ASN A 73 2.76 4.65 -16.44
CA ASN A 73 1.56 5.13 -17.15
C ASN A 73 1.00 4.13 -18.17
N LYS A 74 1.56 2.92 -18.27
CA LYS A 74 1.10 1.93 -19.27
C LYS A 74 0.00 1.03 -18.74
N GLU A 75 -1.17 1.14 -19.35
CA GLU A 75 -2.33 0.27 -19.07
C GLU A 75 -2.21 -1.15 -19.66
N SER A 76 -1.32 -1.35 -20.64
CA SER A 76 -1.02 -2.69 -21.14
C SER A 76 0.40 -2.82 -21.66
N LEU A 77 0.91 -4.04 -21.64
CA LEU A 77 2.20 -4.43 -22.17
C LEU A 77 2.02 -5.53 -23.20
N LEU A 78 2.47 -5.28 -24.43
CA LEU A 78 2.69 -6.33 -25.41
C LEU A 78 4.06 -6.95 -25.15
N LEU A 79 4.05 -8.13 -24.56
CA LEU A 79 5.22 -8.96 -24.38
C LEU A 79 5.44 -9.77 -25.65
N ASN A 80 6.33 -9.29 -26.51
CA ASN A 80 6.89 -10.06 -27.61
C ASN A 80 8.21 -10.66 -27.13
N LEU A 81 8.11 -11.55 -26.14
CA LEU A 81 9.27 -12.17 -25.56
C LEU A 81 9.79 -13.18 -26.58
N TYR A 82 9.20 -14.36 -26.73
CA TYR A 82 9.67 -15.33 -27.71
C TYR A 82 8.75 -15.35 -28.94
N ASN A 83 9.21 -15.89 -30.07
CA ASN A 83 8.39 -15.97 -31.30
C ASN A 83 7.07 -16.72 -31.08
N ASP A 84 7.07 -17.69 -30.16
CA ASP A 84 5.93 -18.50 -29.72
C ASP A 84 5.11 -17.87 -28.58
N ILE A 85 5.53 -16.70 -28.09
CA ILE A 85 4.94 -16.00 -26.94
C ILE A 85 4.65 -14.54 -27.32
N GLN A 86 3.50 -14.36 -27.94
CA GLN A 86 2.85 -13.05 -28.05
C GLN A 86 1.77 -12.97 -26.98
N PHE A 87 1.99 -12.12 -25.97
CA PHE A 87 1.07 -11.95 -24.85
C PHE A 87 0.81 -10.46 -24.59
N LYS A 88 -0.45 -10.05 -24.67
CA LYS A 88 -0.87 -8.71 -24.25
C LYS A 88 -1.36 -8.78 -22.81
N ALA A 89 -0.54 -8.28 -21.89
CA ALA A 89 -0.88 -8.13 -20.49
C ALA A 89 -1.61 -6.82 -20.27
N ILE A 90 -2.78 -6.85 -19.63
CA ILE A 90 -3.46 -5.65 -19.13
C ILE A 90 -3.06 -5.44 -17.67
N LYS A 91 -2.71 -4.21 -17.32
CA LYS A 91 -2.37 -3.82 -15.95
C LYS A 91 -3.58 -4.04 -15.06
N THR A 92 -3.42 -4.87 -14.04
CA THR A 92 -4.43 -5.12 -13.00
C THR A 92 -4.11 -4.38 -11.72
N GLU A 93 -2.83 -4.17 -11.42
CA GLU A 93 -2.39 -3.46 -10.24
C GLU A 93 -1.06 -2.72 -10.52
N PHE A 94 -0.90 -1.57 -9.88
CA PHE A 94 0.35 -0.82 -9.84
C PHE A 94 0.61 -0.35 -8.42
N LYS A 95 1.76 -0.71 -7.85
CA LYS A 95 2.19 -0.30 -6.50
C LYS A 95 3.47 0.52 -6.63
N THR A 96 3.49 1.72 -6.06
CA THR A 96 4.69 2.56 -6.01
C THR A 96 5.25 2.53 -4.60
N TYR A 97 6.54 2.19 -4.46
CA TYR A 97 7.25 2.22 -3.19
C TYR A 97 8.09 3.50 -3.08
N SER A 98 8.71 3.93 -4.19
CA SER A 98 9.46 5.18 -4.32
C SER A 98 9.49 5.63 -5.79
N SER A 99 10.20 6.71 -6.10
CA SER A 99 10.41 7.14 -7.49
C SER A 99 11.18 6.11 -8.35
N THR A 100 12.01 5.27 -7.72
CA THR A 100 12.85 4.24 -8.39
C THR A 100 12.37 2.81 -8.13
N SER A 101 11.42 2.63 -7.21
CA SER A 101 10.91 1.32 -6.79
C SER A 101 9.40 1.20 -6.96
N TRP A 102 8.96 0.22 -7.75
CA TRP A 102 7.54 0.02 -8.07
C TRP A 102 7.27 -1.43 -8.52
N ALA A 103 6.00 -1.82 -8.47
CA ALA A 103 5.49 -3.08 -9.00
C ALA A 103 4.41 -2.80 -10.06
N TRP A 104 4.56 -3.39 -11.24
CA TRP A 104 3.55 -3.44 -12.28
C TRP A 104 3.05 -4.88 -12.40
N ILE A 105 1.77 -5.09 -12.21
CA ILE A 105 1.15 -6.41 -12.23
C ILE A 105 0.06 -6.39 -13.30
N GLY A 106 0.06 -7.42 -14.14
CA GLY A 106 -0.94 -7.58 -15.18
C GLY A 106 -1.15 -9.03 -15.58
N GLY A 107 -2.16 -9.24 -16.42
CA GLY A 107 -2.58 -10.56 -16.87
C GLY A 107 -3.40 -10.49 -18.14
N PRO A 108 -4.00 -11.60 -18.59
CA PRO A 108 -4.86 -11.60 -19.76
C PRO A 108 -6.14 -10.77 -19.50
N LEU A 109 -6.80 -10.34 -20.58
CA LEU A 109 -8.08 -9.59 -20.55
C LEU A 109 -9.16 -10.25 -19.67
N ASN A 110 -9.13 -11.59 -19.55
CA ASN A 110 -10.03 -12.35 -18.70
C ASN A 110 -9.31 -12.72 -17.38
N SER A 111 -9.62 -12.00 -16.31
CA SER A 111 -8.94 -12.06 -15.00
C SER A 111 -9.06 -13.38 -14.22
N ASN A 112 -9.79 -14.37 -14.74
CA ASN A 112 -9.99 -15.66 -14.06
C ASN A 112 -8.86 -16.68 -14.34
N ASP A 113 -7.96 -16.36 -15.28
CA ASP A 113 -6.81 -17.20 -15.58
C ASP A 113 -5.68 -16.97 -14.57
N LYS A 114 -5.76 -17.71 -13.45
CA LYS A 114 -4.83 -17.65 -12.32
C LYS A 114 -3.40 -18.08 -12.67
N ASN A 115 -3.20 -18.71 -13.83
CA ASN A 115 -1.93 -19.28 -14.25
C ASN A 115 -1.20 -18.41 -15.27
N ASN A 116 -1.80 -17.30 -15.72
CA ASN A 116 -1.19 -16.40 -16.69
C ASN A 116 -1.06 -14.99 -16.10
N TYR A 117 0.17 -14.54 -15.89
CA TYR A 117 0.45 -13.23 -15.30
C TYR A 117 1.80 -12.66 -15.75
N VAL A 118 1.95 -11.36 -15.55
CA VAL A 118 3.15 -10.58 -15.77
C VAL A 118 3.35 -9.69 -14.57
N ARG A 119 4.45 -9.90 -13.84
CA ARG A 119 4.87 -9.07 -12.72
C ARG A 119 6.22 -8.48 -13.04
N LEU A 120 6.31 -7.16 -13.05
CA LEU A 120 7.55 -6.43 -13.22
C LEU A 120 7.79 -5.62 -11.96
N PHE A 121 8.99 -5.75 -11.39
CA PHE A 121 9.40 -5.03 -10.20
C PHE A 121 10.61 -4.17 -10.57
N SER A 122 10.57 -2.89 -10.21
CA SER A 122 11.75 -2.03 -10.23
C SER A 122 12.30 -1.90 -8.83
N SER A 123 13.62 -2.01 -8.70
CA SER A 123 14.39 -1.62 -7.50
C SER A 123 15.61 -0.86 -7.98
N ASP A 124 15.76 0.40 -7.58
CA ASP A 124 16.87 1.27 -8.01
C ASP A 124 17.07 1.30 -9.52
N ASN A 125 15.97 1.42 -10.27
CA ASN A 125 15.92 1.38 -11.74
C ASN A 125 16.36 0.07 -12.40
N LYS A 126 16.63 -0.98 -11.61
CA LYS A 126 16.82 -2.35 -12.11
C LYS A 126 15.44 -3.02 -12.16
N ILE A 127 15.08 -3.53 -13.34
CA ILE A 127 13.78 -4.18 -13.57
C ILE A 127 13.98 -5.69 -13.55
N SER A 128 13.24 -6.34 -12.66
CA SER A 128 13.10 -7.80 -12.61
C SER A 128 11.70 -8.18 -13.06
N GLY A 129 11.56 -9.33 -13.71
CA GLY A 129 10.28 -9.77 -14.26
C GLY A 129 9.99 -11.24 -14.03
N PHE A 130 8.76 -11.52 -13.62
CA PHE A 130 8.23 -12.84 -13.31
C PHE A 130 6.98 -13.04 -14.14
N ILE A 131 7.07 -13.90 -15.14
CA ILE A 131 6.06 -14.00 -16.18
C ILE A 131 5.67 -15.46 -16.32
N ARG A 132 4.39 -15.76 -16.19
CA ARG A 132 3.84 -17.08 -16.51
C ARG A 132 2.87 -16.94 -17.67
N VAL A 133 3.16 -17.60 -18.79
CA VAL A 133 2.29 -17.59 -19.97
C VAL A 133 2.28 -18.97 -20.61
N LYS A 134 1.09 -19.56 -20.82
CA LYS A 134 0.92 -20.91 -21.42
C LYS A 134 1.83 -21.97 -20.76
N GLU A 135 1.78 -22.04 -19.42
CA GLU A 135 2.61 -22.94 -18.59
C GLU A 135 4.14 -22.69 -18.63
N LYS A 136 4.61 -21.68 -19.38
CA LYS A 136 6.02 -21.31 -19.40
C LYS A 136 6.29 -20.25 -18.35
N PHE A 137 7.31 -20.49 -17.53
CA PHE A 137 7.83 -19.52 -16.59
C PHE A 137 9.04 -18.81 -17.19
N ILE A 138 8.94 -17.48 -17.30
CA ILE A 138 9.93 -16.63 -17.94
C ILE A 138 10.42 -15.62 -16.90
N ARG A 139 11.73 -15.45 -16.87
CA ARG A 139 12.42 -14.47 -16.02
C ARG A 139 12.99 -13.35 -16.86
N ILE A 140 13.02 -12.17 -16.25
CA ILE A 140 13.77 -11.01 -16.71
C ILE A 140 14.68 -10.64 -15.55
N THR A 141 15.99 -10.81 -15.74
CA THR A 141 16.99 -10.57 -14.71
C THR A 141 17.89 -9.41 -15.13
N PRO A 142 18.03 -8.35 -14.31
CA PRO A 142 18.90 -7.24 -14.64
C PRO A 142 20.37 -7.65 -14.52
N LEU A 143 21.16 -7.42 -15.57
CA LEU A 143 22.63 -7.57 -15.51
C LEU A 143 23.32 -6.23 -15.17
N GLY A 144 22.62 -5.10 -15.34
CA GLY A 144 23.17 -3.75 -15.17
C GLY A 144 23.31 -3.00 -16.50
N ASN A 145 23.53 -1.69 -16.45
CA ASN A 145 23.65 -0.82 -17.65
C ASN A 145 22.50 -0.98 -18.67
N HIS A 146 21.28 -1.17 -18.17
CA HIS A 146 20.07 -1.45 -18.97
C HIS A 146 20.14 -2.73 -19.83
N ILE A 147 21.02 -3.67 -19.50
CA ILE A 147 21.10 -5.00 -20.09
C ILE A 147 20.36 -5.99 -19.18
N TYR A 148 19.58 -6.88 -19.78
CA TYR A 148 18.78 -7.88 -19.08
C TYR A 148 18.95 -9.24 -19.74
N ALA A 149 19.01 -10.28 -18.91
CA ALA A 149 18.84 -11.65 -19.36
C ALA A 149 17.35 -12.00 -19.35
N ILE A 150 16.86 -12.57 -20.45
CA ILE A 150 15.53 -13.17 -20.52
C ILE A 150 15.71 -14.65 -20.78
N TYR A 151 15.08 -15.49 -19.96
CA TYR A 151 15.19 -16.93 -20.07
C TYR A 151 13.91 -17.63 -19.59
N LYS A 152 13.69 -18.84 -20.08
CA LYS A 152 12.70 -19.76 -19.54
C LYS A 152 13.32 -20.48 -18.35
N LYS A 153 12.62 -20.54 -17.23
CA LYS A 153 13.07 -21.27 -16.03
C LYS A 153 12.18 -22.49 -15.83
N SER A 154 12.77 -23.67 -15.86
CA SER A 154 12.09 -24.93 -15.61
C SER A 154 11.99 -25.18 -14.10
N PRO A 155 10.94 -25.86 -13.61
CA PRO A 155 10.87 -26.28 -12.21
C PRO A 155 12.07 -27.17 -11.86
N SER A 156 12.65 -26.99 -10.67
CA SER A 156 13.71 -27.88 -10.19
C SER A 156 13.15 -29.28 -9.92
N ASN A 157 13.89 -30.31 -10.35
CA ASN A 157 13.58 -31.70 -10.02
C ASN A 157 13.82 -32.03 -8.54
N ASN A 158 14.56 -31.16 -7.83
CA ASN A 158 14.96 -31.35 -6.44
C ASN A 158 14.17 -30.42 -5.52
N LEU A 159 12.87 -30.69 -5.40
CA LEU A 159 12.08 -30.20 -4.29
C LEU A 159 12.43 -31.08 -3.08
N SER A 160 13.52 -30.74 -2.39
CA SER A 160 13.82 -31.34 -1.09
C SER A 160 12.65 -31.09 -0.14
N SER A 161 12.40 -32.08 0.72
CA SER A 161 11.47 -31.94 1.83
C SER A 161 11.89 -30.77 2.71
N HIS A 162 10.89 -30.06 3.24
CA HIS A 162 11.06 -29.20 4.42
C HIS A 162 11.74 -30.03 5.53
N PRO A 163 12.58 -29.43 6.41
CA PRO A 163 13.10 -30.13 7.58
C PRO A 163 11.96 -30.66 8.45
N LYS A 164 12.25 -31.59 9.37
CA LYS A 164 11.30 -31.91 10.45
C LYS A 164 10.90 -30.61 11.16
N GLU A 165 9.63 -30.49 11.57
CA GLU A 165 9.08 -29.24 12.13
C GLU A 165 9.94 -28.67 13.26
N TYR A 166 10.64 -29.53 14.00
CA TYR A 166 11.54 -29.13 15.08
C TYR A 166 12.83 -29.96 15.07
N PRO A 167 14.02 -29.32 14.96
CA PRO A 167 15.24 -29.97 15.42
C PRO A 167 15.14 -30.21 16.93
N SER A 168 15.75 -31.28 17.45
CA SER A 168 15.81 -31.53 18.90
C SER A 168 16.43 -30.33 19.61
N GLY A 169 15.61 -29.50 20.28
CA GLY A 169 16.04 -28.24 20.89
C GLY A 169 15.28 -26.97 20.46
N ALA A 170 14.04 -27.07 19.97
CA ALA A 170 13.21 -25.91 19.61
C ALA A 170 13.20 -24.83 20.71
N LEU A 171 13.43 -23.57 20.31
CA LEU A 171 13.52 -22.39 21.19
C LEU A 171 12.26 -22.20 22.06
N PHE A 172 11.12 -22.66 21.56
CA PHE A 172 9.82 -22.58 22.25
C PHE A 172 9.11 -23.93 22.15
N THR A 173 9.39 -24.84 23.08
CA THR A 173 8.64 -26.11 23.19
C THR A 173 7.33 -25.87 23.95
N ARG A 174 6.20 -26.13 23.30
CA ARG A 174 4.88 -26.17 23.96
C ARG A 174 4.43 -27.62 24.05
N SER A 175 3.89 -27.99 25.21
CA SER A 175 3.35 -29.34 25.42
C SER A 175 2.25 -29.63 24.40
N LYS A 176 2.20 -30.88 23.91
CA LYS A 176 1.09 -31.47 23.13
C LYS A 176 -0.23 -31.28 23.86
N LYS A 177 -0.83 -30.10 23.74
CA LYS A 177 -2.16 -29.85 24.25
C LYS A 177 -2.99 -29.45 23.06
N ILE A 178 -3.82 -30.38 22.62
CA ILE A 178 -4.99 -30.08 21.79
C ILE A 178 -5.67 -28.91 22.49
N ILE A 179 -5.58 -27.72 21.90
CA ILE A 179 -6.39 -26.60 22.35
C ILE A 179 -7.79 -26.96 21.87
N SER A 180 -8.58 -27.60 22.74
CA SER A 180 -9.99 -27.81 22.49
C SER A 180 -10.60 -26.45 22.18
N ASN A 181 -11.19 -26.35 21.00
CA ASN A 181 -11.75 -25.12 20.46
C ASN A 181 -12.68 -24.45 21.50
N PRO A 182 -12.65 -23.12 21.68
CA PRO A 182 -13.81 -22.44 22.22
C PRO A 182 -15.00 -22.79 21.32
N GLU A 183 -16.13 -23.13 21.93
CA GLU A 183 -17.38 -23.35 21.20
C GLU A 183 -17.59 -22.23 20.18
N LYS A 184 -18.12 -22.58 18.99
CA LYS A 184 -18.68 -21.60 18.06
C LYS A 184 -19.61 -20.69 18.87
N ASN A 185 -19.18 -19.46 19.16
CA ASN A 185 -20.13 -18.43 19.51
C ASN A 185 -21.01 -18.26 18.27
N ASN A 186 -22.21 -18.83 18.34
CA ASN A 186 -23.33 -18.57 17.46
C ASN A 186 -23.83 -17.14 17.66
N ASP A 187 -22.94 -16.17 17.64
CA ASP A 187 -23.35 -14.78 17.57
C ASP A 187 -23.72 -14.49 16.11
N ASN A 188 -25.01 -14.66 15.83
CA ASN A 188 -25.68 -14.17 14.63
C ASN A 188 -25.75 -12.63 14.64
N SER A 189 -24.67 -11.95 15.00
CA SER A 189 -24.51 -10.51 14.79
C SER A 189 -23.97 -10.29 13.38
N SER A 190 -24.85 -10.51 12.39
CA SER A 190 -24.70 -9.97 11.04
C SER A 190 -24.88 -8.45 11.06
N GLY A 191 -23.99 -7.76 11.76
CA GLY A 191 -23.72 -6.35 11.50
C GLY A 191 -23.04 -6.24 10.14
N PRO A 192 -23.18 -5.12 9.41
CA PRO A 192 -22.55 -4.94 8.12
C PRO A 192 -21.03 -4.97 8.30
N ARG A 193 -20.39 -6.11 8.02
CA ARG A 193 -18.92 -6.24 8.02
C ARG A 193 -18.40 -5.29 6.95
N THR A 194 -17.73 -4.24 7.40
CA THR A 194 -17.04 -3.27 6.53
C THR A 194 -16.02 -4.02 5.67
N SER A 195 -16.10 -3.82 4.36
CA SER A 195 -15.52 -4.62 3.29
C SER A 195 -14.00 -4.46 3.07
N THR A 196 -13.22 -4.26 4.14
CA THR A 196 -11.76 -4.03 4.04
C THR A 196 -11.01 -5.15 4.75
N PRO A 197 -10.08 -5.85 4.08
CA PRO A 197 -9.27 -6.89 4.72
C PRO A 197 -8.36 -6.29 5.80
N ILE A 198 -8.13 -7.07 6.87
CA ILE A 198 -7.13 -6.74 7.88
C ILE A 198 -5.75 -6.94 7.25
N ILE A 199 -4.91 -5.92 7.39
CA ILE A 199 -3.53 -5.94 6.92
C ILE A 199 -2.65 -6.39 8.07
N PHE A 200 -1.82 -7.39 7.84
CA PHE A 200 -0.68 -7.69 8.72
C PHE A 200 0.61 -7.32 8.00
N ASP A 201 1.50 -6.71 8.76
CA ASP A 201 2.68 -6.05 8.25
C ASP A 201 3.92 -6.93 8.48
N VAL A 202 4.74 -7.08 7.44
CA VAL A 202 5.94 -7.92 7.47
C VAL A 202 7.18 -7.07 7.26
N LEU A 203 8.16 -7.21 8.17
CA LEU A 203 9.51 -6.70 8.01
C LEU A 203 10.40 -7.80 7.44
N VAL A 204 11.20 -7.48 6.42
CA VAL A 204 12.10 -8.46 5.81
C VAL A 204 13.55 -7.98 5.84
N ILE A 205 14.43 -8.80 6.41
CA ILE A 205 15.89 -8.62 6.38
C ILE A 205 16.48 -9.61 5.39
N TYR A 206 17.52 -9.24 4.67
CA TYR A 206 18.24 -10.16 3.79
C TYR A 206 19.75 -9.95 3.86
N THR A 207 20.52 -11.04 3.80
CA THR A 207 21.98 -11.01 3.95
C THR A 207 22.69 -10.73 2.62
N SER A 208 23.96 -10.32 2.69
CA SER A 208 24.84 -10.21 1.52
C SER A 208 25.01 -11.53 0.78
N GLU A 209 25.10 -12.63 1.53
CA GLU A 209 25.21 -13.98 1.01
C GLU A 209 23.93 -14.36 0.25
N ALA A 210 22.74 -14.03 0.78
CA ALA A 210 21.47 -14.25 0.11
C ALA A 210 21.44 -13.56 -1.27
N GLU A 211 21.82 -12.28 -1.30
CA GLU A 211 21.90 -11.49 -2.55
C GLU A 211 22.87 -12.13 -3.55
N SER A 212 24.00 -12.65 -3.07
CA SER A 212 25.00 -13.33 -3.89
C SER A 212 24.58 -14.75 -4.33
N SER A 213 23.61 -15.36 -3.64
CA SER A 213 23.19 -16.76 -3.86
C SER A 213 22.21 -16.94 -5.00
N VAL A 214 21.49 -15.90 -5.41
CA VAL A 214 20.54 -15.90 -6.55
C VAL A 214 20.98 -14.93 -7.66
N SER A 215 20.42 -15.05 -8.86
CA SER A 215 20.75 -14.13 -9.97
C SER A 215 19.79 -12.93 -10.02
N ASP A 216 18.56 -13.10 -9.54
CA ASP A 216 17.61 -12.01 -9.40
C ASP A 216 17.81 -11.28 -8.07
N PRO A 217 17.68 -9.93 -8.02
CA PRO A 217 17.79 -9.18 -6.77
C PRO A 217 16.82 -9.71 -5.71
N VAL A 218 17.28 -9.90 -4.46
CA VAL A 218 16.43 -10.51 -3.41
C VAL A 218 15.20 -9.65 -3.12
N VAL A 219 15.32 -8.32 -3.19
CA VAL A 219 14.17 -7.40 -3.09
C VAL A 219 13.08 -7.72 -4.12
N SER A 220 13.44 -8.15 -5.32
CA SER A 220 12.47 -8.56 -6.35
C SER A 220 11.80 -9.89 -5.98
N LEU A 221 12.53 -10.84 -5.38
CA LEU A 221 11.98 -12.09 -4.85
C LEU A 221 11.02 -11.84 -3.68
N ILE A 222 11.35 -10.89 -2.79
CA ILE A 222 10.47 -10.47 -1.68
C ILE A 222 9.18 -9.85 -2.23
N ASN A 223 9.30 -8.92 -3.18
CA ASN A 223 8.14 -8.33 -3.86
C ASN A 223 7.26 -9.39 -4.54
N GLN A 224 7.89 -10.34 -5.21
CA GLN A 224 7.19 -11.47 -5.83
C GLN A 224 6.47 -12.32 -4.77
N SER A 225 7.10 -12.59 -3.63
CA SER A 225 6.55 -13.41 -2.55
C SER A 225 5.36 -12.75 -1.85
N GLU A 226 5.40 -11.42 -1.67
CA GLU A 226 4.25 -10.63 -1.21
C GLU A 226 3.04 -10.79 -2.15
N GLN A 227 3.28 -10.72 -3.47
CA GLN A 227 2.23 -10.90 -4.46
C GLN A 227 1.69 -12.33 -4.51
N ASP A 228 2.57 -13.33 -4.43
CA ASP A 228 2.14 -14.73 -4.35
C ASP A 228 1.32 -15.00 -3.10
N ALA A 229 1.69 -14.46 -1.94
CA ALA A 229 0.92 -14.60 -0.70
C ALA A 229 -0.50 -14.03 -0.84
N ASN A 230 -0.63 -12.83 -1.39
CA ASN A 230 -1.93 -12.19 -1.60
C ASN A 230 -2.79 -12.93 -2.65
N ASP A 231 -2.18 -13.48 -3.69
CA ASP A 231 -2.87 -14.37 -4.63
C ASP A 231 -3.28 -15.69 -3.99
N ILE A 232 -2.45 -16.26 -3.10
CA ILE A 232 -2.79 -17.45 -2.32
C ILE A 232 -4.03 -17.16 -1.48
N TYR A 233 -4.11 -16.03 -0.78
CA TYR A 233 -5.30 -15.64 -0.01
C TYR A 233 -6.53 -15.45 -0.90
N LYS A 234 -6.37 -14.81 -2.06
CA LYS A 234 -7.46 -14.63 -3.04
C LYS A 234 -7.96 -15.95 -3.60
N ASN A 235 -7.07 -16.84 -4.00
CA ASN A 235 -7.41 -18.14 -4.53
C ASN A 235 -8.06 -19.05 -3.48
N SER A 236 -7.68 -18.85 -2.22
CA SER A 236 -8.25 -19.53 -1.05
C SER A 236 -9.53 -18.86 -0.55
N LEU A 237 -10.07 -17.86 -1.25
CA LEU A 237 -11.33 -17.17 -0.92
C LEU A 237 -11.33 -16.42 0.41
N ILE A 238 -10.16 -15.95 0.87
CA ILE A 238 -10.02 -15.24 2.15
C ILE A 238 -9.49 -13.81 2.01
N ASN A 239 -9.27 -13.31 0.80
CA ASN A 239 -8.71 -11.97 0.54
C ASN A 239 -9.60 -10.80 1.00
N GLN A 240 -10.87 -11.06 1.33
CA GLN A 240 -11.76 -10.09 1.97
C GLN A 240 -11.46 -9.92 3.47
N PHE A 241 -10.73 -10.85 4.08
CA PHE A 241 -10.40 -10.85 5.51
C PHE A 241 -8.94 -10.51 5.78
N ILE A 242 -8.03 -10.92 4.89
CA ILE A 242 -6.59 -10.85 5.12
C ILE A 242 -5.85 -10.28 3.90
N LYS A 243 -4.84 -9.45 4.17
CA LYS A 243 -3.86 -8.98 3.19
C LYS A 243 -2.47 -8.90 3.84
N LEU A 244 -1.45 -9.41 3.15
CA LEU A 244 -0.06 -9.24 3.54
C LEU A 244 0.47 -7.94 2.95
N ASN A 245 1.17 -7.14 3.75
CA ASN A 245 1.94 -6.00 3.30
C ASN A 245 3.38 -6.10 3.80
N VAL A 246 4.37 -6.02 2.91
CA VAL A 246 5.76 -5.89 3.35
C VAL A 246 6.05 -4.41 3.59
N VAL A 247 6.13 -4.01 4.86
CA VAL A 247 6.29 -2.61 5.28
C VAL A 247 7.70 -2.09 5.09
N HIS A 248 8.70 -2.94 5.27
CA HIS A 248 10.09 -2.56 5.13
C HIS A 248 10.98 -3.75 4.74
N LYS A 249 12.06 -3.44 4.01
CA LYS A 249 13.01 -4.41 3.46
C LYS A 249 14.41 -3.83 3.63
N GLN A 250 15.31 -4.52 4.30
CA GLN A 250 16.66 -4.02 4.57
C GLN A 250 17.72 -5.10 4.35
N ALA A 251 18.81 -4.74 3.69
CA ALA A 251 20.00 -5.59 3.62
C ALA A 251 20.76 -5.52 4.95
N ASP A 252 21.19 -6.66 5.48
CA ASP A 252 22.23 -6.71 6.51
C ASP A 252 23.55 -7.11 5.84
N ALA A 253 24.44 -6.13 5.71
CA ALA A 253 25.72 -6.34 5.06
C ALA A 253 26.78 -6.99 5.98
N ASN A 254 26.53 -7.02 7.29
CA ASN A 254 27.52 -7.40 8.31
C ASN A 254 27.24 -8.77 8.93
N TYR A 255 25.99 -9.25 8.85
CA TYR A 255 25.65 -10.58 9.35
C TYR A 255 26.29 -11.66 8.49
N ILE A 256 27.03 -12.56 9.14
CA ILE A 256 27.62 -13.75 8.51
C ILE A 256 26.74 -14.95 8.86
N GLU A 257 26.25 -15.62 7.82
CA GLU A 257 25.36 -16.77 7.99
C GLU A 257 26.02 -17.97 8.65
N ASP A 258 25.29 -18.62 9.55
CA ASP A 258 25.62 -19.96 10.01
C ASP A 258 25.18 -21.01 8.97
N PRO A 259 25.92 -22.12 8.77
CA PRO A 259 25.45 -23.20 7.92
C PRO A 259 24.09 -23.80 8.34
N SER A 260 23.74 -23.73 9.63
CA SER A 260 22.47 -24.21 10.18
C SER A 260 21.38 -23.14 10.12
N MET A 261 20.26 -23.45 9.44
CA MET A 261 19.09 -22.56 9.39
C MET A 261 18.50 -22.29 10.78
N GLY A 262 18.50 -23.31 11.65
CA GLY A 262 18.04 -23.19 13.03
C GLY A 262 18.88 -22.21 13.86
N VAL A 263 20.20 -22.21 13.68
CA VAL A 263 21.10 -21.27 14.37
C VAL A 263 20.89 -19.85 13.86
N ASN A 264 20.69 -19.66 12.55
CA ASN A 264 20.35 -18.34 12.01
C ASN A 264 19.02 -17.83 12.59
N LEU A 265 18.00 -18.69 12.70
CA LEU A 265 16.71 -18.34 13.29
C LEU A 265 16.81 -18.00 14.79
N GLU A 266 17.61 -18.76 15.53
CA GLU A 266 17.89 -18.48 16.94
C GLU A 266 18.52 -17.10 17.10
N ARG A 267 19.62 -16.83 16.39
CA ARG A 267 20.29 -15.52 16.42
C ARG A 267 19.37 -14.38 15.98
N PHE A 268 18.51 -14.63 15.00
CA PHE A 268 17.60 -13.62 14.45
C PHE A 268 16.44 -13.26 15.38
N SER A 269 15.93 -14.22 16.14
CA SER A 269 14.81 -14.01 17.07
C SER A 269 15.25 -13.62 18.48
N ASN A 270 16.54 -13.78 18.82
CA ASN A 270 17.08 -13.46 20.14
C ASN A 270 17.07 -11.94 20.41
N THR A 271 16.84 -11.54 21.65
CA THR A 271 16.87 -10.13 22.10
C THR A 271 18.11 -9.78 22.93
N THR A 272 18.97 -10.76 23.21
CA THR A 272 20.06 -10.66 24.18
C THR A 272 21.45 -10.88 23.58
N ASP A 273 21.52 -11.46 22.38
CA ASP A 273 22.77 -11.60 21.66
C ASP A 273 23.11 -10.34 20.84
N SER A 274 24.30 -10.33 20.26
CA SER A 274 24.81 -9.20 19.51
C SER A 274 24.70 -9.38 17.98
N TYR A 275 23.97 -10.38 17.49
CA TYR A 275 23.91 -10.66 16.05
C TYR A 275 22.95 -9.71 15.33
N PHE A 276 21.75 -9.49 15.90
CA PHE A 276 20.74 -8.58 15.34
C PHE A 276 20.23 -7.59 16.40
N PRO A 277 21.10 -6.76 17.01
CA PRO A 277 20.71 -5.91 18.14
C PRO A 277 19.62 -4.88 17.77
N TYR A 278 19.46 -4.57 16.48
CA TYR A 278 18.56 -3.55 15.97
C TYR A 278 17.21 -4.11 15.48
N ILE A 279 17.02 -5.43 15.38
CA ILE A 279 15.88 -5.98 14.63
C ILE A 279 14.54 -5.76 15.33
N HIS A 280 14.53 -5.81 16.66
CA HIS A 280 13.34 -5.56 17.46
C HIS A 280 12.95 -4.07 17.42
N ASP A 281 13.94 -3.18 17.50
CA ASP A 281 13.71 -1.73 17.32
C ASP A 281 13.18 -1.42 15.91
N LEU A 282 13.72 -2.08 14.88
CA LEU A 282 13.28 -1.92 13.50
C LEU A 282 11.86 -2.45 13.30
N ARG A 283 11.53 -3.59 13.92
CA ARG A 283 10.19 -4.15 13.94
C ARG A 283 9.19 -3.18 14.56
N ASP A 284 9.54 -2.57 15.69
CA ASP A 284 8.73 -1.57 16.37
C ASP A 284 8.60 -0.28 15.54
N GLN A 285 9.72 0.20 14.96
CA GLN A 285 9.77 1.41 14.12
C GLN A 285 8.83 1.33 12.91
N TYR A 286 8.79 0.18 12.24
CA TYR A 286 7.95 -0.03 11.05
C TYR A 286 6.61 -0.70 11.37
N GLY A 287 6.32 -0.99 12.64
CA GLY A 287 5.07 -1.60 13.09
C GLY A 287 4.83 -2.97 12.46
N ALA A 288 5.86 -3.82 12.40
CA ALA A 288 5.76 -5.13 11.76
C ALA A 288 5.22 -6.21 12.71
N ASP A 289 4.22 -6.93 12.23
CA ASP A 289 3.57 -8.04 12.92
C ASP A 289 4.43 -9.31 12.87
N ILE A 290 5.11 -9.55 11.74
CA ILE A 290 6.01 -10.68 11.50
C ILE A 290 7.35 -10.18 10.97
N VAL A 291 8.45 -10.85 11.34
CA VAL A 291 9.79 -10.54 10.82
C VAL A 291 10.38 -11.77 10.11
N ILE A 292 10.93 -11.58 8.90
CA ILE A 292 11.51 -12.68 8.11
C ILE A 292 12.95 -12.34 7.71
N LEU A 293 13.87 -13.28 7.94
CA LEU A 293 15.25 -13.22 7.46
C LEU A 293 15.40 -14.05 6.17
N ILE A 294 15.98 -13.47 5.13
CA ILE A 294 16.33 -14.16 3.89
C ILE A 294 17.82 -14.49 3.88
N THR A 295 18.16 -15.76 3.71
CA THR A 295 19.54 -16.28 3.74
C THR A 295 19.91 -17.03 2.45
N ALA A 296 21.20 -17.28 2.24
CA ALA A 296 21.73 -18.19 1.22
C ALA A 296 21.78 -19.65 1.68
N GLY A 297 22.11 -19.86 2.96
CA GLY A 297 22.44 -21.13 3.59
C GLY A 297 21.27 -21.91 4.19
N GLY A 298 21.58 -22.85 5.09
CA GLY A 298 20.59 -23.70 5.76
C GLY A 298 20.51 -25.16 5.28
N GLY A 299 21.57 -25.68 4.65
CA GLY A 299 21.59 -27.06 4.16
C GLY A 299 20.53 -27.34 3.09
N ALA A 300 19.81 -28.45 3.23
CA ALA A 300 18.76 -28.88 2.30
C ALA A 300 17.41 -28.15 2.52
N ASP A 301 17.31 -27.35 3.58
CA ASP A 301 16.07 -26.75 4.03
C ASP A 301 15.76 -25.47 3.27
N CYS A 302 14.47 -25.16 3.13
CA CYS A 302 14.01 -23.97 2.43
C CYS A 302 13.59 -22.84 3.36
N GLY A 303 13.08 -23.18 4.53
CA GLY A 303 12.59 -22.21 5.48
C GLY A 303 12.40 -22.87 6.84
N LEU A 304 12.30 -22.02 7.85
CA LEU A 304 12.02 -22.43 9.22
C LEU A 304 11.34 -21.29 9.96
N ALA A 305 10.14 -21.55 10.49
CA ALA A 305 9.48 -20.69 11.47
C ALA A 305 9.90 -21.06 12.90
N THR A 306 9.84 -20.10 13.82
CA THR A 306 10.13 -20.33 15.25
C THR A 306 9.22 -21.38 15.90
N THR A 307 7.95 -21.41 15.49
CA THR A 307 6.91 -22.27 16.07
C THR A 307 5.66 -22.30 15.20
N ILE A 308 4.78 -23.27 15.46
CA ILE A 308 3.42 -23.28 14.94
C ILE A 308 2.52 -22.51 15.91
N LYS A 309 1.80 -21.51 15.38
CA LYS A 309 0.97 -20.57 16.14
C LYS A 309 1.80 -19.68 17.09
N ALA A 310 2.66 -18.86 16.51
CA ALA A 310 3.55 -17.93 17.20
C ALA A 310 2.80 -16.76 17.86
N TYR A 311 3.20 -16.32 19.06
CA TYR A 311 2.79 -15.01 19.61
C TYR A 311 3.74 -13.89 19.15
N SER A 312 3.45 -12.64 19.54
CA SER A 312 4.23 -11.45 19.13
C SER A 312 5.74 -11.65 19.32
N SER A 313 6.20 -12.10 20.49
CA SER A 313 7.62 -12.34 20.78
C SER A 313 8.26 -13.49 19.97
N GLU A 314 7.45 -14.34 19.36
CA GLU A 314 7.89 -15.53 18.62
C GLU A 314 7.75 -15.34 17.10
N ALA A 315 7.18 -14.26 16.58
CA ALA A 315 6.76 -14.14 15.17
C ALA A 315 7.92 -13.89 14.18
N PHE A 316 8.86 -14.84 14.10
CA PHE A 316 10.06 -14.81 13.26
C PHE A 316 10.15 -16.04 12.36
N ALA A 317 10.72 -15.87 11.16
CA ALA A 317 11.06 -16.99 10.29
C ALA A 317 12.34 -16.72 9.48
N VAL A 318 12.99 -17.78 9.01
CA VAL A 318 14.09 -17.73 8.05
C VAL A 318 13.64 -18.38 6.75
N VAL A 319 14.02 -17.81 5.60
CA VAL A 319 13.72 -18.33 4.27
C VAL A 319 14.96 -18.28 3.39
N LYS A 320 15.23 -19.37 2.68
CA LYS A 320 16.35 -19.45 1.73
C LYS A 320 16.00 -18.77 0.42
N ALA A 321 16.84 -17.84 -0.04
CA ALA A 321 16.63 -17.05 -1.27
C ALA A 321 16.41 -17.93 -2.51
N SER A 322 17.20 -18.99 -2.68
CA SER A 322 17.05 -19.93 -3.80
C SER A 322 15.68 -20.64 -3.82
N CYS A 323 15.03 -20.82 -2.66
CA CYS A 323 13.68 -21.39 -2.61
C CYS A 323 12.58 -20.38 -2.99
N MET A 324 12.86 -19.08 -2.90
CA MET A 324 11.96 -18.03 -3.42
C MET A 324 12.13 -17.82 -4.93
N ASP A 325 13.32 -18.10 -5.46
CA ASP A 325 13.62 -18.00 -6.89
C ASP A 325 12.92 -19.09 -7.72
N GLU A 326 12.66 -20.23 -7.10
CA GLU A 326 12.00 -21.36 -7.75
C GLU A 326 10.49 -21.24 -7.83
N GLU A 327 9.96 -21.64 -8.98
CA GLU A 327 8.52 -21.64 -9.21
C GLU A 327 7.79 -22.67 -8.34
N LYS A 328 6.60 -22.28 -7.85
CA LYS A 328 5.68 -23.16 -7.11
C LYS A 328 6.25 -23.71 -5.79
N ARG A 329 7.24 -23.06 -5.17
CA ARG A 329 7.69 -23.37 -3.80
C ARG A 329 6.91 -22.64 -2.71
N PHE A 330 6.66 -21.35 -2.89
CA PHE A 330 5.92 -20.48 -1.95
C PHE A 330 6.41 -20.57 -0.50
N THR A 331 7.72 -20.80 -0.29
CA THR A 331 8.31 -20.97 1.04
C THR A 331 8.04 -19.80 1.97
N PHE A 332 8.16 -18.57 1.46
CA PHE A 332 7.84 -17.37 2.24
C PHE A 332 6.43 -17.40 2.87
N THR A 333 5.41 -17.80 2.09
CA THR A 333 4.04 -17.93 2.59
C THR A 333 3.85 -19.19 3.44
N HIS A 334 4.62 -20.24 3.18
CA HIS A 334 4.60 -21.48 3.97
C HIS A 334 5.03 -21.22 5.43
N GLU A 335 6.15 -20.51 5.63
CA GLU A 335 6.63 -20.20 6.98
C GLU A 335 5.66 -19.28 7.73
N ILE A 336 5.05 -18.31 7.03
CA ILE A 336 3.95 -17.51 7.61
C ILE A 336 2.77 -18.41 7.99
N GLY A 337 2.47 -19.43 7.20
CA GLY A 337 1.43 -20.42 7.52
C GLY A 337 1.68 -21.10 8.87
N HIS A 338 2.92 -21.52 9.15
CA HIS A 338 3.31 -22.04 10.46
C HIS A 338 3.10 -21.00 11.56
N LEU A 339 3.59 -19.76 11.37
CA LEU A 339 3.41 -18.70 12.36
C LEU A 339 1.94 -18.43 12.67
N PHE A 340 1.02 -18.56 11.70
CA PHE A 340 -0.43 -18.48 11.92
C PHE A 340 -1.03 -19.70 12.63
N GLY A 341 -0.38 -20.86 12.57
CA GLY A 341 -0.83 -22.11 13.19
C GLY A 341 -1.21 -23.22 12.21
N GLY A 342 -0.87 -23.07 10.93
CA GLY A 342 -0.99 -24.13 9.95
C GLY A 342 0.08 -25.20 10.16
N THR A 343 -0.30 -26.45 9.92
CA THR A 343 0.55 -27.63 10.02
C THR A 343 0.63 -28.30 8.64
N HIS A 344 1.65 -29.14 8.43
CA HIS A 344 1.78 -29.93 7.20
C HIS A 344 0.61 -30.90 6.97
N ASP A 345 0.49 -31.47 5.76
CA ASP A 345 -0.53 -32.47 5.42
C ASP A 345 -0.27 -33.85 6.04
N THR A 346 0.97 -34.08 6.49
CA THR A 346 1.40 -35.22 7.29
C THR A 346 1.91 -34.71 8.62
N VAL A 347 1.52 -35.36 9.70
CA VAL A 347 2.02 -35.06 11.05
C VAL A 347 3.00 -36.15 11.49
N ASP A 348 4.19 -35.75 11.90
CA ASP A 348 5.10 -36.58 12.68
C ASP A 348 4.66 -36.59 14.15
N GLU A 349 5.16 -37.56 14.93
CA GLU A 349 4.81 -37.67 16.35
C GLU A 349 5.24 -36.45 17.18
N GLU A 350 6.16 -35.62 16.71
CA GLU A 350 6.74 -34.48 17.42
C GLU A 350 6.08 -33.14 17.07
N ASP A 351 5.18 -33.13 16.10
CA ASP A 351 4.59 -31.91 15.52
C ASP A 351 3.59 -31.21 16.46
N ILE A 352 3.59 -29.88 16.41
CA ILE A 352 2.65 -29.06 17.17
C ILE A 352 1.36 -28.94 16.38
N ILE A 353 0.29 -29.55 16.90
CA ILE A 353 -1.06 -29.41 16.33
C ILE A 353 -1.77 -28.25 17.02
N ALA A 354 -1.79 -27.09 16.36
CA ALA A 354 -2.51 -25.91 16.85
C ALA A 354 -4.02 -26.00 16.62
N TYR A 355 -4.44 -26.55 15.47
CA TYR A 355 -5.83 -26.73 15.07
C TYR A 355 -6.03 -28.12 14.45
N ASP A 356 -7.09 -28.83 14.84
CA ASP A 356 -7.39 -30.19 14.36
C ASP A 356 -7.87 -30.24 12.90
N TYR A 357 -8.16 -29.07 12.31
CA TYR A 357 -8.50 -28.85 10.91
C TYR A 357 -7.42 -28.05 10.14
N GLY A 358 -6.31 -27.69 10.78
CA GLY A 358 -5.31 -26.75 10.26
C GLY A 358 -4.23 -27.36 9.37
N TYR A 359 -4.52 -28.43 8.62
CA TYR A 359 -3.51 -29.16 7.86
C TYR A 359 -3.45 -28.75 6.39
N GLY A 360 -2.24 -28.78 5.81
CA GLY A 360 -2.05 -28.76 4.37
C GLY A 360 -2.85 -29.85 3.65
N TYR A 361 -3.07 -29.70 2.34
CA TYR A 361 -3.88 -30.62 1.54
C TYR A 361 -3.15 -31.05 0.28
N TRP A 362 -3.28 -32.33 -0.06
CA TRP A 362 -2.88 -32.84 -1.37
C TRP A 362 -3.93 -33.82 -1.90
N VAL A 363 -4.01 -33.93 -3.22
CA VAL A 363 -4.91 -34.87 -3.91
C VAL A 363 -4.33 -35.24 -5.27
N TYR A 364 -4.51 -36.49 -5.69
CA TYR A 364 -4.23 -36.92 -7.06
C TYR A 364 -5.54 -36.97 -7.85
N ALA A 365 -5.66 -36.16 -8.90
CA ALA A 365 -6.88 -36.06 -9.69
C ALA A 365 -6.57 -35.64 -11.13
N GLY A 366 -7.35 -36.14 -12.10
CA GLY A 366 -7.16 -35.77 -13.52
C GLY A 366 -5.78 -36.12 -14.08
N GLY A 367 -5.15 -37.20 -13.58
CA GLY A 367 -3.84 -37.67 -14.04
C GLY A 367 -2.64 -36.89 -13.49
N ARG A 368 -2.81 -36.02 -12.48
CA ARG A 368 -1.70 -35.31 -11.84
C ARG A 368 -1.94 -35.03 -10.35
N PRO A 369 -0.88 -34.86 -9.55
CA PRO A 369 -1.00 -34.43 -8.17
C PRO A 369 -1.24 -32.92 -8.06
N TYR A 370 -2.01 -32.51 -7.05
CA TYR A 370 -2.19 -31.14 -6.60
C TYR A 370 -1.80 -31.03 -5.13
N LYS A 371 -1.14 -29.93 -4.74
CA LYS A 371 -0.69 -29.68 -3.37
C LYS A 371 -0.96 -28.23 -2.98
N THR A 372 -1.49 -27.99 -1.79
CA THR A 372 -1.60 -26.63 -1.24
C THR A 372 -0.28 -26.20 -0.60
N VAL A 373 -0.17 -24.92 -0.26
CA VAL A 373 1.08 -24.29 0.22
C VAL A 373 1.64 -24.99 1.45
N MET A 374 0.79 -25.45 2.38
CA MET A 374 1.22 -26.16 3.59
C MET A 374 1.48 -27.65 3.37
N ALA A 375 1.18 -28.22 2.20
CA ALA A 375 1.45 -29.63 1.95
C ALA A 375 2.93 -29.88 1.59
N VAL A 376 3.49 -30.93 2.17
CA VAL A 376 4.88 -31.38 2.04
C VAL A 376 5.01 -32.81 1.51
N LYS A 377 3.97 -33.66 1.60
CA LYS A 377 4.07 -35.04 1.14
C LYS A 377 4.45 -35.11 -0.35
N ALA A 378 5.59 -35.72 -0.62
CA ALA A 378 6.05 -36.02 -1.96
C ALA A 378 5.45 -37.35 -2.41
N THR A 379 4.41 -37.32 -3.25
CA THR A 379 4.02 -38.52 -3.99
C THR A 379 4.55 -38.42 -5.42
N GLY A 380 5.71 -39.05 -5.63
CA GLY A 380 6.22 -39.52 -6.92
C GLY A 380 6.70 -38.47 -7.93
N ASN A 381 7.75 -38.81 -8.67
CA ASN A 381 7.65 -38.61 -10.11
C ASN A 381 6.70 -39.71 -10.59
N ASP A 382 5.67 -39.39 -11.36
CA ASP A 382 5.19 -40.43 -12.26
C ASP A 382 6.22 -40.61 -13.39
N SER A 383 6.15 -41.77 -14.01
CA SER A 383 6.92 -42.19 -15.18
C SER A 383 6.67 -41.33 -16.44
N GLU A 384 6.05 -40.14 -16.30
CA GLU A 384 5.54 -39.30 -17.40
C GLU A 384 6.03 -37.83 -17.34
N GLY A 385 6.84 -37.44 -16.35
CA GLY A 385 7.74 -36.27 -16.48
C GLY A 385 7.14 -34.88 -16.26
N ASN A 386 6.18 -34.70 -15.33
CA ASN A 386 5.69 -33.36 -14.92
C ASN A 386 5.78 -33.10 -13.39
N PRO A 387 5.85 -31.84 -12.90
CA PRO A 387 6.64 -31.50 -11.70
C PRO A 387 5.88 -31.36 -10.36
N ARG A 388 6.62 -31.65 -9.27
CA ARG A 388 6.24 -31.78 -7.85
C ARG A 388 5.83 -30.47 -7.10
N GLY A 389 5.41 -29.41 -7.78
CA GLY A 389 5.19 -28.07 -7.18
C GLY A 389 3.92 -27.91 -6.32
N ARG A 390 3.79 -26.79 -5.60
CA ARG A 390 2.58 -26.37 -4.87
C ARG A 390 1.70 -25.49 -5.76
N GLU A 391 0.40 -25.55 -5.52
CA GLU A 391 -0.59 -24.64 -6.08
C GLU A 391 -0.77 -23.43 -5.16
N ARG A 392 -1.16 -22.28 -5.73
CA ARG A 392 -1.34 -21.01 -5.00
C ARG A 392 -2.61 -21.03 -4.13
N PHE A 393 -2.70 -21.95 -3.19
CA PHE A 393 -3.85 -22.13 -2.30
C PHE A 393 -3.34 -22.50 -0.90
N LEU A 394 -3.93 -21.93 0.13
CA LEU A 394 -4.06 -22.59 1.42
C LEU A 394 -5.13 -23.68 1.28
N SER A 395 -5.08 -24.71 2.13
CA SER A 395 -6.18 -25.67 2.14
C SER A 395 -7.47 -24.98 2.57
N ASN A 396 -8.53 -25.21 1.80
CA ASN A 396 -9.86 -24.66 2.03
C ASN A 396 -10.90 -25.56 1.31
N PRO A 397 -11.87 -26.16 2.01
CA PRO A 397 -12.90 -27.01 1.40
C PRO A 397 -13.84 -26.28 0.43
N PHE A 398 -13.90 -24.95 0.48
CA PHE A 398 -14.72 -24.13 -0.41
C PHE A 398 -13.97 -23.67 -1.66
N ALA A 399 -12.63 -23.69 -1.65
CA ALA A 399 -11.83 -23.32 -2.81
C ALA A 399 -11.65 -24.51 -3.76
N SER A 400 -11.46 -24.22 -5.05
CA SER A 400 -11.34 -25.23 -6.09
C SER A 400 -9.99 -25.14 -6.80
N LEU A 401 -9.22 -26.23 -6.75
CA LEU A 401 -7.90 -26.38 -7.41
C LEU A 401 -8.06 -26.54 -8.93
N ALA A 402 -9.13 -27.20 -9.34
CA ALA A 402 -9.59 -27.40 -10.70
C ALA A 402 -11.06 -27.80 -10.68
N VAL A 403 -11.74 -27.77 -11.83
CA VAL A 403 -13.16 -28.10 -11.94
C VAL A 403 -13.46 -29.44 -11.25
N GLY A 404 -14.30 -29.40 -10.20
CA GLY A 404 -14.69 -30.58 -9.42
C GLY A 404 -13.67 -31.06 -8.37
N ILE A 405 -12.53 -30.39 -8.21
CA ILE A 405 -11.47 -30.75 -7.26
C ILE A 405 -11.38 -29.66 -6.19
N SER A 406 -11.78 -30.01 -4.95
CA SER A 406 -11.66 -29.16 -3.76
C SER A 406 -10.21 -28.92 -3.37
N ALA A 407 -9.90 -27.77 -2.76
CA ALA A 407 -8.59 -27.47 -2.18
C ALA A 407 -8.44 -27.93 -0.72
N GLY A 408 -9.43 -28.64 -0.17
CA GLY A 408 -9.40 -29.10 1.21
C GLY A 408 -10.59 -29.96 1.62
N THR A 409 -10.64 -30.28 2.91
CA THR A 409 -11.70 -31.07 3.56
C THR A 409 -12.18 -30.30 4.79
N PHE A 410 -13.44 -30.50 5.19
CA PHE A 410 -14.04 -29.75 6.30
C PHE A 410 -13.48 -30.12 7.67
N ASP A 411 -13.02 -31.36 7.81
CA ASP A 411 -12.60 -31.96 9.07
C ASP A 411 -11.10 -31.82 9.32
N LYS A 412 -10.28 -31.77 8.25
CA LYS A 412 -8.82 -31.80 8.38
C LYS A 412 -8.09 -30.72 7.63
N ASN A 413 -8.56 -30.25 6.47
CA ASN A 413 -7.73 -29.44 5.60
C ASN A 413 -8.34 -28.07 5.30
N ASP A 414 -8.22 -27.17 6.28
CA ASP A 414 -8.72 -25.79 6.22
C ASP A 414 -7.75 -24.81 6.90
N VAL A 415 -6.53 -24.69 6.38
CA VAL A 415 -5.56 -23.67 6.81
C VAL A 415 -6.07 -22.26 6.52
N ALA A 416 -6.89 -22.09 5.49
CA ALA A 416 -7.51 -20.80 5.20
C ALA A 416 -8.33 -20.28 6.39
N ARG A 417 -9.14 -21.15 7.02
CA ARG A 417 -9.86 -20.83 8.26
C ARG A 417 -8.92 -20.50 9.43
N VAL A 418 -7.78 -21.16 9.56
CA VAL A 418 -6.77 -20.81 10.59
C VAL A 418 -6.32 -19.36 10.42
N HIS A 419 -6.06 -18.92 9.18
CA HIS A 419 -5.69 -17.54 8.90
C HIS A 419 -6.83 -16.56 9.18
N GLU A 420 -8.06 -16.89 8.80
CA GLU A 420 -9.25 -16.06 9.07
C GLU A 420 -9.51 -15.89 10.57
N GLU A 421 -9.42 -16.96 11.36
CA GLU A 421 -9.67 -16.90 12.80
C GLU A 421 -8.56 -16.13 13.53
N ARG A 422 -7.34 -16.15 13.02
CA ARG A 422 -6.17 -15.59 13.72
C ARG A 422 -5.69 -14.22 13.23
N ILE A 423 -6.14 -13.74 12.08
CA ILE A 423 -5.63 -12.49 11.51
C ILE A 423 -5.76 -11.28 12.45
N SER A 424 -6.82 -11.21 13.26
CA SER A 424 -6.98 -10.11 14.23
C SER A 424 -5.94 -10.16 15.36
N GLU A 425 -5.51 -11.35 15.76
CA GLU A 425 -4.47 -11.55 16.78
C GLU A 425 -3.09 -11.22 16.20
N VAL A 426 -2.77 -11.76 15.01
CA VAL A 426 -1.47 -11.55 14.36
C VAL A 426 -1.26 -10.09 13.98
N ALA A 427 -2.26 -9.41 13.43
CA ALA A 427 -2.17 -7.99 13.07
C ALA A 427 -2.10 -7.04 14.29
N ALA A 428 -2.18 -7.59 15.50
CA ALA A 428 -1.97 -6.89 16.76
C ALA A 428 -0.62 -7.25 17.42
N PHE A 429 0.28 -7.97 16.71
CA PHE A 429 1.61 -8.29 17.21
C PHE A 429 2.53 -7.09 17.20
N LYS A 430 2.34 -6.16 16.26
CA LYS A 430 3.00 -4.87 16.32
C LYS A 430 2.69 -4.19 17.66
N THR A 431 3.74 -3.85 18.38
CA THR A 431 3.67 -2.85 19.44
C THR A 431 3.13 -1.57 18.81
N ALA A 432 2.31 -0.81 19.54
CA ALA A 432 1.85 0.48 19.04
C ALA A 432 3.08 1.29 18.61
N LEU A 433 3.13 1.69 17.33
CA LEU A 433 4.24 2.46 16.76
C LEU A 433 4.68 3.51 17.80
N PRO A 434 5.96 3.57 18.19
CA PRO A 434 6.43 4.70 18.95
C PRO A 434 6.03 5.96 18.17
N PRO A 435 5.45 6.99 18.82
CA PRO A 435 4.91 8.11 18.10
C PRO A 435 6.00 8.70 17.20
N ALA A 436 5.63 9.03 15.96
CA ALA A 436 6.59 9.48 14.96
C ALA A 436 7.42 10.66 15.49
N PHE A 437 8.68 10.74 15.06
CA PHE A 437 9.42 12.00 15.18
C PHE A 437 8.60 13.08 14.48
N ASP A 438 8.30 14.15 15.21
CA ASP A 438 7.40 15.21 14.77
C ASP A 438 7.74 16.53 15.49
N VAL A 439 7.29 17.64 14.93
CA VAL A 439 7.44 18.98 15.52
C VAL A 439 6.14 19.75 15.38
N THR A 440 5.79 20.54 16.39
CA THR A 440 4.70 21.52 16.30
C THR A 440 5.15 22.89 16.76
N ILE A 441 4.72 23.95 16.09
CA ILE A 441 4.98 25.33 16.47
C ILE A 441 3.86 25.79 17.41
N SER A 442 4.21 26.18 18.63
CA SER A 442 3.32 26.88 19.55
C SER A 442 3.68 28.36 19.60
N GLY A 443 2.68 29.23 19.49
CA GLY A 443 2.85 30.65 19.67
C GLY A 443 1.63 31.45 19.23
N PRO A 444 1.72 32.78 19.27
CA PRO A 444 0.65 33.68 18.88
C PRO A 444 0.25 33.46 17.42
N SER A 445 -1.06 33.44 17.15
CA SER A 445 -1.63 33.40 15.78
C SER A 445 -2.07 34.77 15.28
N SER A 446 -1.87 35.82 16.09
CA SER A 446 -2.10 37.22 15.76
C SER A 446 -1.07 38.09 16.46
N PHE A 447 -0.73 39.25 15.89
CA PHE A 447 0.21 40.20 16.50
C PHE A 447 -0.29 41.64 16.48
N ASN A 448 0.36 42.50 17.28
CA ASN A 448 0.23 43.95 17.23
C ASN A 448 1.61 44.59 17.36
N CYS A 449 2.27 44.79 16.22
CA CYS A 449 3.49 45.58 16.05
C CYS A 449 4.58 45.40 17.13
N ASN A 450 4.89 44.16 17.49
CA ASN A 450 5.81 43.83 18.57
C ASN A 450 6.61 42.54 18.32
N THR A 451 7.66 42.32 19.12
CA THR A 451 8.40 41.05 19.15
C THR A 451 7.60 40.02 19.91
N GLN A 452 7.39 38.85 19.31
CA GLN A 452 6.76 37.71 19.96
C GLN A 452 7.62 36.46 19.86
N SER A 453 7.26 35.44 20.64
CA SER A 453 8.01 34.19 20.75
C SER A 453 7.19 33.02 20.22
N TRP A 454 7.81 32.17 19.42
CA TRP A 454 7.30 30.87 18.99
C TRP A 454 8.23 29.77 19.47
N VAL A 455 7.66 28.62 19.80
CA VAL A 455 8.38 27.45 20.32
C VAL A 455 8.11 26.25 19.42
N ALA A 456 9.18 25.64 18.92
CA ALA A 456 9.15 24.32 18.28
C ALA A 456 9.12 23.24 19.35
N ASN A 457 7.97 22.59 19.49
CA ASN A 457 7.73 21.48 20.40
C ASN A 457 8.04 20.20 19.65
N VAL A 458 9.23 19.66 19.89
CA VAL A 458 9.67 18.41 19.30
C VAL A 458 9.08 17.25 20.09
N SER A 459 8.47 16.29 19.40
CA SER A 459 8.05 15.02 19.97
C SER A 459 8.81 13.88 19.32
N ASN A 460 9.43 13.04 20.15
CA ASN A 460 10.25 11.90 19.72
C ASN A 460 11.50 12.34 18.92
N GLY A 461 12.22 11.38 18.32
CA GLY A 461 13.48 11.63 17.60
C GLY A 461 14.74 11.60 18.49
N GLY A 462 15.91 11.44 17.87
CA GLY A 462 17.19 11.34 18.58
C GLY A 462 17.82 12.70 18.90
N SER A 463 18.08 12.98 20.18
CA SER A 463 18.77 14.19 20.65
C SER A 463 20.30 14.12 20.42
N PRO A 464 21.01 15.24 20.17
CA PRO A 464 20.53 16.62 20.10
C PRO A 464 19.82 16.97 18.79
N PHE A 465 18.91 17.94 18.86
CA PHE A 465 18.18 18.49 17.71
C PHE A 465 18.86 19.75 17.17
N SER A 466 18.82 19.92 15.86
CA SER A 466 19.12 21.20 15.19
C SER A 466 17.84 21.82 14.65
N PHE A 467 17.77 23.16 14.65
CA PHE A 467 16.57 23.92 14.31
C PHE A 467 16.91 24.94 13.23
N GLN A 468 16.05 25.11 12.23
CA GLN A 468 16.12 26.20 11.26
C GLN A 468 14.73 26.79 11.04
N TRP A 469 14.57 28.07 11.37
CA TRP A 469 13.33 28.81 11.24
C TRP A 469 13.31 29.65 9.96
N TYR A 470 12.15 29.71 9.34
CA TYR A 470 11.87 30.51 8.16
C TYR A 470 10.60 31.33 8.35
N HIS A 471 10.54 32.44 7.63
CA HIS A 471 9.39 33.33 7.55
C HIS A 471 9.06 33.62 6.09
N ARG A 472 7.76 33.78 5.82
CA ARG A 472 7.26 34.18 4.52
C ARG A 472 6.01 35.04 4.69
N TRP A 473 5.87 36.07 3.88
CA TRP A 473 4.64 36.87 3.82
C TRP A 473 3.55 36.14 3.01
N GLU A 474 2.30 36.24 3.43
CA GLU A 474 1.17 35.81 2.61
C GLU A 474 1.01 36.83 1.46
N CYS A 475 1.18 36.35 0.22
CA CYS A 475 1.01 37.19 -0.96
C CYS A 475 -0.49 37.39 -1.22
N ASP A 476 -0.99 38.62 -1.05
CA ASP A 476 -2.31 39.01 -1.54
C ASP A 476 -2.15 39.75 -2.87
N GLU A 477 -2.64 39.15 -3.95
CA GLU A 477 -2.61 39.71 -5.31
C GLU A 477 -3.38 41.05 -5.42
N ASN A 478 -4.19 41.40 -4.42
CA ASN A 478 -4.92 42.68 -4.35
C ASN A 478 -4.11 43.83 -3.72
N LEU A 479 -2.98 43.53 -3.06
CA LEU A 479 -2.12 44.53 -2.43
C LEU A 479 -0.91 44.79 -3.34
N ARG A 480 -0.81 46.02 -3.89
CA ARG A 480 0.33 46.50 -4.72
C ARG A 480 1.63 46.64 -3.90
N ILE A 481 2.11 45.56 -3.31
CA ILE A 481 3.40 45.47 -2.63
C ILE A 481 4.23 44.41 -3.39
N PRO A 482 5.52 44.61 -3.68
CA PRO A 482 6.37 43.56 -4.23
C PRO A 482 6.42 42.41 -3.21
N CYS A 483 5.69 41.34 -3.46
CA CYS A 483 5.63 40.19 -2.56
C CYS A 483 6.58 39.10 -3.07
N ASP A 484 7.53 38.71 -2.21
CA ASP A 484 8.43 37.59 -2.42
C ASP A 484 7.85 36.35 -1.71
N ASP A 485 7.43 35.35 -2.48
CA ASP A 485 6.84 34.09 -2.00
C ASP A 485 7.93 33.10 -1.50
N SER A 486 9.17 33.56 -1.35
CA SER A 486 10.29 32.76 -0.87
C SER A 486 10.35 32.66 0.65
N TRP A 487 10.68 31.46 1.15
CA TRP A 487 10.97 31.24 2.57
C TRP A 487 12.31 31.88 2.94
N ASN A 488 12.27 32.90 3.79
CA ASN A 488 13.44 33.63 4.26
C ASN A 488 13.88 33.10 5.63
N PRO A 489 15.16 32.72 5.85
CA PRO A 489 15.63 32.23 7.14
C PRO A 489 15.61 33.35 8.18
N VAL A 490 15.06 33.09 9.37
CA VAL A 490 14.90 34.08 10.45
C VAL A 490 15.47 33.66 11.81
N GLY A 491 15.88 32.40 11.97
CA GLY A 491 16.53 31.91 13.19
C GLY A 491 17.05 30.49 13.02
N ASN A 492 18.00 30.08 13.86
CA ASN A 492 18.54 28.71 13.84
C ASN A 492 19.01 28.28 15.24
N ASN A 493 19.31 26.98 15.39
CA ASN A 493 19.93 26.37 16.57
C ASN A 493 19.23 26.66 17.92
N SER A 494 17.93 26.95 17.87
CA SER A 494 17.11 27.21 19.05
C SER A 494 15.69 26.70 18.81
N PRO A 495 15.08 25.99 19.78
CA PRO A 495 13.66 25.65 19.73
C PRO A 495 12.76 26.89 19.91
N ILE A 496 13.31 28.03 20.34
CA ILE A 496 12.57 29.28 20.53
C ILE A 496 13.00 30.30 19.48
N LEU A 497 12.03 30.81 18.72
CA LEU A 497 12.20 31.94 17.81
C LEU A 497 11.58 33.19 18.43
N ASN A 498 12.37 34.24 18.61
CA ASN A 498 11.85 35.59 18.91
C ASN A 498 11.88 36.42 17.62
N PHE A 499 10.71 36.82 17.13
CA PHE A 499 10.61 37.50 15.84
C PHE A 499 9.68 38.72 15.92
N TYR A 500 10.10 39.82 15.30
CA TYR A 500 9.34 41.06 15.25
C TYR A 500 8.45 41.07 14.01
N LEU A 501 7.15 41.25 14.21
CA LEU A 501 6.16 41.33 13.15
C LEU A 501 5.31 42.60 13.33
N CYS A 502 5.12 43.31 12.21
CA CYS A 502 4.52 44.65 12.24
C CYS A 502 3.38 44.84 11.24
N THR A 503 3.39 44.16 10.10
CA THR A 503 2.41 44.38 9.04
C THR A 503 2.14 43.10 8.28
N GLY A 504 0.90 42.81 7.88
CA GLY A 504 0.59 41.76 6.92
C GLY A 504 0.54 40.34 7.51
N ASN A 505 -0.24 39.48 6.87
CA ASN A 505 -0.32 38.07 7.23
C ASN A 505 0.97 37.36 6.86
N SER A 506 1.38 36.40 7.67
CA SER A 506 2.64 35.67 7.46
C SER A 506 2.54 34.21 7.88
N PHE A 507 3.53 33.44 7.43
CA PHE A 507 3.76 32.08 7.84
C PHE A 507 5.14 31.97 8.48
N LEU A 508 5.24 31.23 9.57
CA LEU A 508 6.49 30.69 10.08
C LEU A 508 6.60 29.22 9.71
N ARG A 509 7.82 28.76 9.48
CA ARG A 509 8.17 27.35 9.33
C ARG A 509 9.36 27.03 10.20
N VAL A 510 9.39 25.85 10.78
CA VAL A 510 10.59 25.30 11.41
C VAL A 510 10.92 23.95 10.78
N ASP A 511 12.18 23.76 10.43
CA ASP A 511 12.74 22.46 10.09
C ASP A 511 13.59 22.00 11.29
N VAL A 512 13.32 20.79 11.79
CA VAL A 512 14.04 20.18 12.92
C VAL A 512 14.71 18.89 12.47
N THR A 513 16.02 18.79 12.67
CA THR A 513 16.79 17.59 12.31
C THR A 513 17.35 16.91 13.56
N ASP A 514 17.16 15.60 13.66
CA ASP A 514 17.65 14.76 14.76
C ASP A 514 19.12 14.32 14.57
N ILE A 515 19.70 13.63 15.57
CA ILE A 515 21.08 13.11 15.51
C ILE A 515 21.33 12.12 14.36
N ASN A 516 20.26 11.49 13.86
CA ASN A 516 20.33 10.50 12.78
C ASN A 516 20.20 11.14 11.39
N GLY A 517 19.97 12.45 11.31
CA GLY A 517 19.80 13.18 10.05
C GLY A 517 18.37 13.17 9.51
N ASN A 518 17.38 12.71 10.28
CA ASN A 518 15.97 12.80 9.90
C ASN A 518 15.48 14.23 10.11
N THR A 519 14.71 14.80 9.17
CA THR A 519 14.16 16.15 9.27
C THR A 519 12.64 16.14 9.25
N VAL A 520 12.01 16.84 10.20
CA VAL A 520 10.57 17.09 10.27
C VAL A 520 10.30 18.59 10.21
N THR A 521 9.14 18.97 9.69
CA THR A 521 8.79 20.36 9.42
C THR A 521 7.36 20.66 9.86
N ASP A 522 7.17 21.82 10.48
CA ASP A 522 5.84 22.38 10.76
C ASP A 522 5.72 23.84 10.31
N GLN A 523 4.50 24.28 10.07
CA GLN A 523 4.17 25.64 9.65
C GLN A 523 3.06 26.25 10.51
N HIS A 524 3.25 27.51 10.89
CA HIS A 524 2.31 28.27 11.72
C HIS A 524 1.87 29.54 11.00
N TYR A 525 0.56 29.71 10.84
CA TYR A 525 -0.01 30.91 10.25
C TYR A 525 -0.18 32.02 11.30
N ILE A 526 0.11 33.24 10.89
CA ILE A 526 0.04 34.42 11.74
C ILE A 526 -0.78 35.48 11.01
N GLN A 527 -1.91 35.85 11.60
CA GLN A 527 -2.74 36.95 11.13
C GLN A 527 -2.11 38.29 11.53
N GLY A 528 -1.87 39.14 10.53
CA GLY A 528 -1.34 40.49 10.76
C GLY A 528 -2.36 41.44 11.34
N TRP A 529 -1.86 42.51 11.96
CA TRP A 529 -2.69 43.65 12.35
C TRP A 529 -2.95 44.54 11.13
N GLU A 530 -4.22 44.70 10.74
CA GLU A 530 -4.64 45.70 9.75
C GLU A 530 -4.77 47.08 10.43
N GLU A 531 -3.66 47.69 10.83
CA GLU A 531 -3.66 49.14 11.05
C GLU A 531 -2.96 49.80 9.87
N TYR A 532 -3.72 50.06 8.82
CA TYR A 532 -3.31 51.04 7.82
C TYR A 532 -3.03 52.34 8.57
N PRO A 533 -1.89 53.02 8.36
CA PRO A 533 -1.66 54.31 8.98
C PRO A 533 -2.84 55.19 8.60
N LYS A 534 -3.50 55.79 9.60
CA LYS A 534 -4.54 56.81 9.39
C LYS A 534 -3.95 57.91 8.52
N ILE A 535 -4.16 57.81 7.22
CA ILE A 535 -4.08 58.95 6.32
C ILE A 535 -5.33 59.77 6.65
N ASN A 536 -5.11 61.03 6.98
CA ASN A 536 -6.14 62.01 7.32
C ASN A 536 -7.37 61.86 6.41
N SER A 537 -8.53 62.02 7.04
CA SER A 537 -9.86 62.06 6.43
C SER A 537 -9.94 63.07 5.28
N ASP A 538 -9.64 62.59 4.07
CA ASP A 538 -10.53 62.70 2.91
C ASP A 538 -11.02 61.28 2.61
N PHE A 539 -11.82 60.73 3.52
CA PHE A 539 -12.27 59.34 3.47
C PHE A 539 -13.29 59.17 2.35
N ASP A 540 -12.85 58.67 1.19
CA ASP A 540 -13.71 58.22 0.10
C ASP A 540 -14.23 56.80 0.41
N GLU A 541 -15.56 56.70 0.60
CA GLU A 541 -16.32 55.45 0.84
C GLU A 541 -16.16 54.38 -0.26
N SER A 542 -15.42 54.67 -1.35
CA SER A 542 -15.28 53.81 -2.53
C SER A 542 -14.35 52.59 -2.37
N LYS A 543 -13.68 52.39 -1.23
CA LYS A 543 -12.62 51.35 -1.07
C LYS A 543 -12.93 50.15 -0.16
N ILE A 544 -14.12 50.03 0.40
CA ILE A 544 -14.55 48.71 0.90
C ILE A 544 -14.87 47.88 -0.34
N GLN A 545 -14.07 46.84 -0.65
CA GLN A 545 -14.40 45.88 -1.70
C GLN A 545 -15.60 45.03 -1.26
N VAL A 546 -16.77 45.67 -1.29
CA VAL A 546 -18.03 44.95 -1.23
C VAL A 546 -18.22 44.29 -2.58
N PRO A 547 -18.53 42.99 -2.63
CA PRO A 547 -18.87 42.32 -3.87
C PRO A 547 -19.98 43.08 -4.61
N ASN A 548 -19.90 43.15 -5.94
CA ASN A 548 -20.98 43.73 -6.74
C ASN A 548 -22.19 42.79 -6.82
N GLU A 549 -21.97 41.49 -6.60
CA GLU A 549 -22.99 40.44 -6.63
C GLU A 549 -22.77 39.40 -5.52
N PHE A 550 -23.80 38.60 -5.25
CA PHE A 550 -23.64 37.43 -4.39
C PHE A 550 -22.78 36.38 -5.09
N PHE A 551 -21.87 35.76 -4.34
CA PHE A 551 -21.13 34.59 -4.83
C PHE A 551 -20.96 33.55 -3.74
N LEU A 552 -20.85 32.29 -4.15
CA LEU A 552 -20.38 31.18 -3.34
C LEU A 552 -19.15 30.60 -4.02
N LEU A 553 -18.05 30.38 -3.30
CA LEU A 553 -16.85 29.73 -3.84
C LEU A 553 -16.82 28.25 -3.50
N GLN A 554 -16.05 27.50 -4.27
CA GLN A 554 -15.74 26.10 -3.99
C GLN A 554 -14.99 26.02 -2.65
N ASN A 555 -15.39 25.09 -1.78
CA ASN A 555 -14.71 24.88 -0.51
C ASN A 555 -13.27 24.43 -0.74
N TYR A 556 -12.34 24.86 0.13
CA TYR A 556 -10.94 24.46 0.06
C TYR A 556 -10.43 24.04 1.45
N PRO A 557 -9.73 22.88 1.57
CA PRO A 557 -9.50 21.90 0.51
C PRO A 557 -10.79 21.19 0.06
N ASN A 558 -10.79 20.59 -1.14
CA ASN A 558 -11.84 19.68 -1.63
C ASN A 558 -11.24 18.67 -2.63
N PRO A 559 -11.11 17.38 -2.30
CA PRO A 559 -11.56 16.72 -1.07
C PRO A 559 -10.87 17.23 0.21
N PHE A 560 -11.49 17.05 1.37
CA PHE A 560 -10.97 17.53 2.66
C PHE A 560 -11.05 16.46 3.76
N ASN A 561 -10.22 16.58 4.80
CA ASN A 561 -10.22 15.71 5.99
C ASN A 561 -9.76 16.47 7.26
N PRO A 562 -10.58 16.59 8.32
CA PRO A 562 -12.04 16.72 8.31
C PRO A 562 -12.48 18.19 8.11
N ASN A 563 -11.54 19.14 7.96
CA ASN A 563 -11.83 20.58 7.94
C ASN A 563 -11.77 21.17 6.53
N THR A 564 -12.71 22.05 6.19
CA THR A 564 -12.72 22.83 4.95
C THR A 564 -13.29 24.22 5.16
N THR A 565 -12.83 25.20 4.36
CA THR A 565 -13.33 26.58 4.40
C THR A 565 -14.26 26.85 3.21
N ILE A 566 -15.44 27.38 3.48
CA ILE A 566 -16.41 27.85 2.48
C ILE A 566 -16.38 29.38 2.46
N LYS A 567 -16.08 29.98 1.31
CA LYS A 567 -16.08 31.44 1.10
C LYS A 567 -17.30 31.89 0.32
N PHE A 568 -17.91 33.02 0.69
CA PHE A 568 -19.05 33.62 -0.03
C PHE A 568 -19.09 35.14 0.12
N GLY A 569 -19.77 35.82 -0.81
CA GLY A 569 -19.91 37.28 -0.83
C GLY A 569 -21.36 37.73 -0.74
N VAL A 570 -21.58 38.83 -0.02
CA VAL A 570 -22.87 39.54 0.10
C VAL A 570 -22.69 40.95 -0.47
N PRO A 571 -23.44 41.35 -1.51
CA PRO A 571 -23.19 42.60 -2.22
C PRO A 571 -23.80 43.83 -1.57
N ARG A 572 -23.30 45.02 -1.93
CA ARG A 572 -23.95 46.30 -1.60
C ARG A 572 -25.05 46.56 -2.62
N LEU A 573 -26.31 46.36 -2.24
CA LEU A 573 -27.42 46.76 -3.11
C LEU A 573 -27.67 48.26 -2.93
N ALA A 574 -27.42 49.05 -3.98
CA ALA A 574 -27.68 50.48 -3.97
C ALA A 574 -29.14 50.76 -3.55
N ASN A 575 -29.31 51.49 -2.45
CA ASN A 575 -30.58 52.03 -1.96
C ASN A 575 -31.64 51.04 -1.43
N LYS A 576 -31.26 49.84 -0.95
CA LYS A 576 -32.17 48.96 -0.19
C LYS A 576 -31.53 48.47 1.10
N SER A 577 -32.22 48.62 2.23
CA SER A 577 -31.85 47.99 3.50
C SER A 577 -31.69 46.48 3.28
N ILE A 578 -30.50 45.92 3.53
CA ILE A 578 -30.25 44.48 3.45
C ILE A 578 -30.79 43.82 4.73
N ASN A 579 -32.12 43.84 4.89
CA ASN A 579 -32.79 43.13 5.99
C ASN A 579 -33.19 41.73 5.50
N GLY A 580 -32.19 40.89 5.20
CA GLY A 580 -32.40 39.54 4.72
C GLY A 580 -31.60 38.52 5.51
N ASN A 581 -32.19 37.35 5.71
CA ASN A 581 -31.57 36.23 6.41
C ASN A 581 -30.75 35.42 5.41
N LEU A 582 -29.48 35.19 5.73
CA LEU A 582 -28.59 34.32 4.99
C LEU A 582 -28.48 32.99 5.73
N GLN A 583 -28.71 31.90 4.99
CA GLN A 583 -28.60 30.55 5.50
C GLN A 583 -27.63 29.74 4.64
N LEU A 584 -26.60 29.17 5.27
CA LEU A 584 -25.63 28.26 4.66
C LEU A 584 -25.77 26.88 5.31
N THR A 585 -26.13 25.89 4.51
CA THR A 585 -26.53 24.57 5.02
C THR A 585 -25.90 23.44 4.21
N ILE A 586 -25.49 22.39 4.91
CA ILE A 586 -24.90 21.18 4.32
C ILE A 586 -25.93 20.05 4.32
N TYR A 587 -26.00 19.34 3.22
CA TYR A 587 -26.86 18.20 2.95
C TYR A 587 -26.03 16.99 2.53
N SER A 588 -26.51 15.80 2.87
CA SER A 588 -26.00 14.56 2.30
C SER A 588 -26.42 14.43 0.83
N ILE A 589 -25.81 13.52 0.08
CA ILE A 589 -26.19 13.27 -1.32
C ILE A 589 -27.65 12.83 -1.49
N ASN A 590 -28.27 12.29 -0.44
CA ASN A 590 -29.68 11.90 -0.41
C ASN A 590 -30.61 13.09 -0.07
N GLY A 591 -30.08 14.29 0.10
CA GLY A 591 -30.83 15.51 0.45
C GLY A 591 -31.14 15.67 1.94
N ALA A 592 -30.62 14.79 2.81
CA ALA A 592 -30.83 14.91 4.25
C ALA A 592 -29.99 16.06 4.83
N LEU A 593 -30.58 16.87 5.71
CA LEU A 593 -29.88 17.94 6.42
C LEU A 593 -28.78 17.37 7.31
N VAL A 594 -27.53 17.83 7.12
CA VAL A 594 -26.37 17.42 7.92
C VAL A 594 -26.06 18.46 8.99
N LYS A 595 -25.89 19.73 8.60
CA LYS A 595 -25.57 20.84 9.53
C LYS A 595 -25.92 22.18 8.90
N THR A 596 -26.51 23.08 9.68
CA THR A 596 -26.64 24.49 9.30
C THR A 596 -25.45 25.25 9.88
N LEU A 597 -24.61 25.81 9.00
CA LEU A 597 -23.41 26.54 9.40
C LEU A 597 -23.71 28.01 9.71
N VAL A 598 -24.65 28.59 8.98
CA VAL A 598 -25.05 29.99 9.13
C VAL A 598 -26.57 30.07 9.03
N ASN A 599 -27.20 30.87 9.90
CA ASN A 599 -28.61 31.25 9.80
C ASN A 599 -28.85 32.59 10.52
N GLN A 600 -28.39 33.70 9.93
CA GLN A 600 -28.52 35.03 10.51
C GLN A 600 -28.40 36.12 9.44
N ASN A 601 -28.58 37.38 9.85
CA ASN A 601 -28.40 38.53 8.97
C ASN A 601 -26.90 38.82 8.80
N TYR A 602 -26.48 39.10 7.57
CA TYR A 602 -25.10 39.49 7.22
C TYR A 602 -25.10 40.87 6.56
N SER A 603 -24.12 41.70 6.92
CA SER A 603 -23.85 42.96 6.23
C SER A 603 -23.25 42.71 4.84
N PRO A 604 -23.25 43.70 3.94
CA PRO A 604 -22.45 43.59 2.71
C PRO A 604 -20.97 43.35 3.02
N GLY A 605 -20.37 42.36 2.35
CA GLY A 605 -18.97 41.98 2.55
C GLY A 605 -18.66 40.56 2.06
N THR A 606 -17.40 40.17 2.18
CA THR A 606 -16.91 38.82 1.87
C THR A 606 -16.67 38.04 3.17
N TYR A 607 -17.10 36.79 3.22
CA TYR A 607 -17.11 35.95 4.43
C TYR A 607 -16.50 34.57 4.19
N SER A 608 -15.92 33.99 5.24
CA SER A 608 -15.36 32.64 5.25
C SER A 608 -15.87 31.86 6.46
N ILE A 609 -16.33 30.62 6.26
CA ILE A 609 -16.87 29.75 7.31
C ILE A 609 -16.23 28.38 7.22
N ASN A 610 -15.81 27.83 8.36
CA ASN A 610 -15.23 26.49 8.44
C ASN A 610 -16.29 25.43 8.71
N TRP A 611 -16.20 24.30 8.02
CA TRP A 611 -16.89 23.07 8.40
C TRP A 611 -15.88 22.00 8.81
N ASP A 612 -16.15 21.38 9.94
CA ASP A 612 -15.34 20.38 10.64
C ASP A 612 -15.76 18.92 10.32
N GLY A 613 -16.59 18.74 9.30
CA GLY A 613 -17.09 17.41 8.94
C GLY A 613 -18.03 16.80 9.98
N THR A 614 -18.61 17.58 10.90
CA THR A 614 -19.60 17.09 11.88
C THR A 614 -21.04 17.42 11.48
N ASN A 615 -22.01 16.65 11.98
CA ASN A 615 -23.43 16.91 11.83
C ASN A 615 -23.94 17.90 12.91
N GLN A 616 -25.25 18.22 12.87
CA GLN A 616 -25.89 19.15 13.80
C GLN A 616 -25.76 18.75 15.30
N LEU A 617 -25.57 17.46 15.60
CA LEU A 617 -25.37 16.93 16.95
C LEU A 617 -23.88 16.86 17.36
N GLY A 618 -22.97 17.39 16.53
CA GLY A 618 -21.52 17.35 16.76
C GLY A 618 -20.87 15.99 16.46
N SER A 619 -21.63 15.01 15.96
CA SER A 619 -21.08 13.71 15.58
C SER A 619 -20.40 13.77 14.20
N ARG A 620 -19.31 13.03 13.99
CA ARG A 620 -18.61 13.00 12.69
C ARG A 620 -19.54 12.50 11.58
N ALA A 621 -19.54 13.22 10.47
CA ALA A 621 -20.20 12.81 9.23
C ALA A 621 -19.37 11.72 8.54
N SER A 622 -20.02 10.80 7.82
CA SER A 622 -19.34 9.73 7.10
C SER A 622 -18.51 10.27 5.93
N ALA A 623 -17.38 9.67 5.58
CA ALA A 623 -16.71 9.99 4.32
C ALA A 623 -17.68 9.84 3.13
N GLY A 624 -17.59 10.73 2.15
CA GLY A 624 -18.51 10.73 1.01
C GLY A 624 -18.75 12.11 0.43
N ILE A 625 -19.70 12.15 -0.50
CA ILE A 625 -20.10 13.37 -1.21
C ILE A 625 -21.24 14.05 -0.45
N TYR A 626 -21.08 15.36 -0.28
CA TYR A 626 -22.06 16.25 0.32
C TYR A 626 -22.30 17.44 -0.59
N VAL A 627 -23.37 18.17 -0.29
CA VAL A 627 -23.76 19.37 -1.02
C VAL A 627 -23.98 20.47 0.00
N TYR A 628 -23.42 21.65 -0.23
CA TYR A 628 -23.71 22.83 0.58
C TYR A 628 -24.47 23.86 -0.26
N GLN A 629 -25.42 24.52 0.38
CA GLN A 629 -26.32 25.47 -0.22
C GLN A 629 -26.32 26.74 0.58
N ILE A 630 -26.12 27.87 -0.10
CA ILE A 630 -26.37 29.19 0.46
C ILE A 630 -27.72 29.69 -0.07
N THR A 631 -28.52 30.28 0.82
CA THR A 631 -29.76 30.96 0.48
C THR A 631 -29.78 32.32 1.17
N TYR A 632 -30.31 33.32 0.49
CA TYR A 632 -30.54 34.63 1.03
C TYR A 632 -32.00 35.02 0.77
N SER A 633 -32.75 35.32 1.83
CA SER A 633 -34.17 35.61 1.76
C SER A 633 -34.49 36.96 2.41
N GLN A 634 -35.33 37.78 1.77
CA GLN A 634 -35.88 39.01 2.34
C GLN A 634 -37.39 38.82 2.57
N GLY A 635 -37.81 38.70 3.83
CA GLY A 635 -39.17 38.28 4.17
C GLY A 635 -39.50 36.91 3.58
N ASN A 636 -40.64 36.79 2.89
CA ASN A 636 -41.06 35.54 2.25
C ASN A 636 -40.50 35.33 0.82
N ARG A 637 -39.55 36.16 0.38
CA ARG A 637 -38.98 36.11 -0.99
C ARG A 637 -37.53 35.63 -0.94
N LEU A 638 -37.24 34.56 -1.69
CA LEU A 638 -35.88 34.07 -1.93
C LEU A 638 -35.19 35.00 -2.93
N GLY A 639 -34.12 35.66 -2.50
CA GLY A 639 -33.36 36.63 -3.30
C GLY A 639 -32.12 36.04 -3.99
N TYR A 640 -31.45 35.07 -3.36
CA TYR A 640 -30.30 34.39 -3.95
C TYR A 640 -30.19 32.95 -3.43
N LYS A 641 -29.76 32.02 -4.29
CA LYS A 641 -29.55 30.62 -3.96
C LYS A 641 -28.44 30.05 -4.84
N GLU A 642 -27.41 29.48 -4.22
CA GLU A 642 -26.35 28.77 -4.92
C GLU A 642 -25.99 27.48 -4.18
N VAL A 643 -25.54 26.47 -4.93
CA VAL A 643 -25.26 25.12 -4.44
C VAL A 643 -23.93 24.63 -4.99
N LYS A 644 -23.11 24.02 -4.14
CA LYS A 644 -21.83 23.39 -4.55
C LYS A 644 -21.61 22.05 -3.84
N LYS A 645 -20.73 21.24 -4.42
CA LYS A 645 -20.40 19.88 -3.95
C LYS A 645 -19.13 19.91 -3.11
N LEU A 646 -19.08 19.14 -2.03
CA LEU A 646 -17.86 18.91 -1.24
C LEU A 646 -17.66 17.41 -0.96
N ILE A 647 -16.40 16.97 -0.85
CA ILE A 647 -16.00 15.56 -0.71
C ILE A 647 -15.21 15.41 0.60
N LEU A 648 -15.82 14.75 1.59
CA LEU A 648 -15.18 14.43 2.87
C LEU A 648 -14.44 13.11 2.76
N LEU A 649 -13.14 13.11 3.08
CA LEU A 649 -12.31 11.91 3.23
C LEU A 649 -12.25 11.50 4.71
N LYS A 650 -11.88 10.24 4.95
CA LYS A 650 -11.64 9.69 6.29
C LYS A 650 -10.17 9.70 6.59
#